data_AF-A0AAJ6X9Y7-F1
#
_entry.id   AF-A0AAJ6X9Y7-F1
#
_cell.length_a   1.000
_cell.length_b   1.000
_cell.length_c   1.000
_cell.angle_alpha   90.00
_cell.angle_beta   90.00
_cell.angle_gamma   90.00
#
_symmetry.space_group_name_H-M   'P 1'
#
loop_
_entity.id
_entity.type
_entity.pdbx_description
1 polymer ?
#
loop_
_entity_poly.entity_id
_entity_poly.type
_entity_poly.pdbx_seq_one_letter_code
_entity_poly.pdbx_strand_id
1 'polypeptide(L)'
;MGTYSSVVNEAYLAALEGDWNRMILAYHGQNYVYVMLPVTVSKDTSFHLAVYSERREPLQGLLGIVNRNPTLGNPLTKKNTYGNTVLHEAVVAGNMEAVKLLLQTIPREQGEFHPSEQLQARNMLGETTLYRAASCGNKEMVEYLARLPGQISYGKLLEDHRKRGDLTPILHAAIQGQHFETALTLLKLDPSLGDMTDDQGMTCLHLLADMPSAFKSGYAIPTISIRKLLYCWLSAPKGDGCDQSRSKRGWPVVERIRKEKHKHESALKLAEELIKKSQSYWLQSINAEPTLVNINTLDQRARGAQSDRQGGGGREGEVENDENVQPSTEENRRHETPSHPLFVATSNGIVEIAQEILDKFPQSIELVNQMGQNILHLAVMHRQRGVFRVVKNNNRLVTRMSSTIDHNGYTLLHQVAHMKHYHGGTKPGPALELQEEIKWFKRVLKVLPPSLSKKRVLRVVPPSQALQGDNENKLTAHELFQMEHKKQLKLAQDWSQKTSQSCSTVAILVTTVIYTAAYTIPGGSDVPGSAIFHHNRFFLAFTALDLIAIVSSLTSAVMFLSILTTPFEYEKFHQSIPRKLSLGFALLFLTAMTTMLSFACTLFPIIRYKKELTTGLISIAAFLPVTVFALMQFPLYVSFLSTMKDFFKEARKSLNWCCSPFWCQRCRKGKTRRRQRAV
;
A
#
# COMPACT_ATOMS: atom_id res chain seq x y z
N MET A 1 12.17 57.38 6.69
CA MET A 1 12.39 55.91 6.52
C MET A 1 12.21 55.10 7.81
N GLY A 2 12.45 55.66 9.02
CA GLY A 2 12.33 54.90 10.28
C GLY A 2 10.92 54.45 10.70
N THR A 3 9.86 55.20 10.34
CA THR A 3 8.48 54.89 10.77
C THR A 3 7.85 53.72 10.02
N TYR A 4 8.01 53.64 8.69
CA TYR A 4 7.51 52.52 7.88
C TYR A 4 8.11 51.17 8.30
N SER A 5 9.45 51.09 8.36
CA SER A 5 10.15 49.84 8.70
C SER A 5 9.78 49.37 10.11
N SER A 6 9.54 50.29 11.04
CA SER A 6 9.11 49.96 12.40
C SER A 6 7.69 49.39 12.42
N VAL A 7 6.74 50.02 11.72
CA VAL A 7 5.33 49.58 11.71
C VAL A 7 5.18 48.21 11.04
N VAL A 8 5.87 47.99 9.92
CA VAL A 8 5.82 46.71 9.21
C VAL A 8 6.47 45.59 10.02
N ASN A 9 7.62 45.85 10.65
CA ASN A 9 8.28 44.87 11.50
C ASN A 9 7.41 44.53 12.73
N GLU A 10 6.78 45.53 13.34
CA GLU A 10 5.87 45.32 14.46
C GLU A 10 4.66 44.47 14.07
N ALA A 11 4.04 44.76 12.93
CA ALA A 11 2.92 43.98 12.41
C ALA A 11 3.32 42.53 12.07
N TYR A 12 4.52 42.33 11.53
CA TYR A 12 5.06 41.00 11.25
C TYR A 12 5.30 40.20 12.55
N LEU A 13 5.95 40.81 13.54
CA LEU A 13 6.22 40.18 14.83
C LEU A 13 4.91 39.82 15.56
N ALA A 14 3.94 40.73 15.54
CA ALA A 14 2.62 40.49 16.11
C ALA A 14 1.89 39.31 15.44
N ALA A 15 1.97 39.19 14.10
CA ALA A 15 1.42 38.05 13.38
C ALA A 15 2.16 36.73 13.71
N LEU A 16 3.49 36.78 13.88
CA LEU A 16 4.31 35.63 14.26
C LEU A 16 3.96 35.11 15.67
N GLU A 17 3.70 36.02 16.60
CA GLU A 17 3.27 35.72 17.97
C GLU A 17 1.78 35.30 18.07
N GLY A 18 1.01 35.47 16.99
CA GLY A 18 -0.44 35.26 16.98
C GLY A 18 -1.24 36.34 17.73
N ASP A 19 -0.60 37.47 18.07
CA ASP A 19 -1.24 38.64 18.69
C ASP A 19 -1.79 39.59 17.62
N TRP A 20 -2.95 39.23 17.09
CA TRP A 20 -3.61 40.02 16.06
C TRP A 20 -4.09 41.40 16.53
N ASN A 21 -4.32 41.59 17.83
CA ASN A 21 -4.71 42.89 18.37
C ASN A 21 -3.53 43.84 18.33
N ARG A 22 -2.34 43.38 18.73
CA ARG A 22 -1.08 44.12 18.59
C ARG A 22 -0.82 44.50 17.12
N MET A 23 -1.08 43.59 16.19
CA MET A 23 -0.97 43.86 14.75
C MET A 23 -1.93 44.99 14.31
N ILE A 24 -3.19 44.98 14.74
CA ILE A 24 -4.16 46.04 14.42
C ILE A 24 -3.73 47.37 15.03
N LEU A 25 -3.26 47.37 16.28
CA LEU A 25 -2.80 48.57 16.99
C LEU A 25 -1.60 49.23 16.30
N ALA A 26 -0.72 48.46 15.65
CA ALA A 26 0.41 49.00 14.89
C ALA A 26 -0.05 49.98 13.77
N TYR A 27 -1.28 49.82 13.26
CA TYR A 27 -1.85 50.64 12.19
C TYR A 27 -2.75 51.80 12.67
N HIS A 28 -2.85 52.05 13.98
CA HIS A 28 -3.64 53.18 14.50
C HIS A 28 -2.98 54.55 14.24
N GLY A 29 -3.74 55.63 14.37
CA GLY A 29 -3.24 57.00 14.26
C GLY A 29 -2.92 57.40 12.83
N GLN A 30 -1.67 57.76 12.53
CA GLN A 30 -1.21 58.08 11.17
C GLN A 30 -0.63 56.85 10.43
N ASN A 31 -0.51 55.70 11.10
CA ASN A 31 0.14 54.51 10.53
C ASN A 31 -0.77 53.67 9.63
N TYR A 32 -2.07 53.98 9.55
CA TYR A 32 -3.04 53.24 8.73
C TYR A 32 -2.67 53.20 7.25
N VAL A 33 -1.92 54.18 6.77
CA VAL A 33 -1.45 54.28 5.38
C VAL A 33 -0.61 53.06 4.97
N TYR A 34 0.03 52.40 5.94
CA TYR A 34 0.91 51.25 5.69
C TYR A 34 0.18 49.89 5.70
N VAL A 35 -1.12 49.83 6.03
CA VAL A 35 -1.87 48.56 6.16
C VAL A 35 -1.96 47.76 4.86
N MET A 36 -1.83 48.45 3.72
CA MET A 36 -1.89 47.87 2.38
C MET A 36 -0.52 47.46 1.83
N LEU A 37 0.56 47.77 2.56
CA LEU A 37 1.92 47.50 2.12
C LEU A 37 2.35 46.07 2.48
N PRO A 38 3.31 45.51 1.74
CA PRO A 38 3.80 44.17 2.02
C PRO A 38 4.54 44.12 3.36
N VAL A 39 4.20 43.10 4.14
CA VAL A 39 4.75 42.82 5.47
C VAL A 39 5.78 41.69 5.42
N THR A 40 5.64 40.77 4.46
CA THR A 40 6.57 39.63 4.27
C THR A 40 7.43 39.77 3.01
N VAL A 41 8.50 38.98 2.95
CA VAL A 41 9.35 38.83 1.75
C VAL A 41 8.54 38.30 0.56
N SER A 42 7.55 37.43 0.84
CA SER A 42 6.60 36.91 -0.14
C SER A 42 5.58 37.94 -0.61
N LYS A 43 5.73 39.21 -0.23
CA LYS A 43 4.83 40.32 -0.51
C LYS A 43 3.41 40.16 0.09
N ASP A 44 3.26 39.39 1.16
CA ASP A 44 1.98 39.27 1.87
C ASP A 44 1.68 40.55 2.63
N THR A 45 0.46 41.06 2.50
CA THR A 45 -0.03 42.16 3.35
C THR A 45 -0.54 41.62 4.69
N SER A 46 -0.81 42.50 5.65
CA SER A 46 -1.40 42.10 6.96
C SER A 46 -2.73 41.37 6.80
N PHE A 47 -3.47 41.63 5.72
CA PHE A 47 -4.68 40.88 5.36
C PHE A 47 -4.39 39.42 5.00
N HIS A 48 -3.33 39.15 4.24
CA HIS A 48 -2.93 37.78 3.89
C HIS A 48 -2.48 37.00 5.14
N LEU A 49 -1.94 37.67 6.16
CA LEU A 49 -1.58 37.04 7.43
C LEU A 49 -2.79 36.82 8.33
N ALA A 50 -3.71 37.79 8.39
CA ALA A 50 -4.87 37.76 9.29
C ALA A 50 -5.81 36.57 9.05
N VAL A 51 -5.87 36.03 7.84
CA VAL A 51 -6.74 34.88 7.51
C VAL A 51 -6.29 33.58 8.18
N TYR A 52 -5.03 33.46 8.59
CA TYR A 52 -4.51 32.32 9.36
C TYR A 52 -4.87 32.36 10.85
N SER A 53 -5.54 33.41 11.32
CA SER A 53 -5.91 33.56 12.73
C SER A 53 -7.04 32.63 13.20
N GLU A 54 -7.67 31.87 12.28
CA GLU A 54 -8.92 31.10 12.45
C GLU A 54 -10.11 31.90 13.02
N ARG A 55 -9.93 33.21 13.18
CA ARG A 55 -10.81 34.12 13.88
C ARG A 55 -11.33 35.18 12.93
N ARG A 56 -12.51 35.72 13.26
CA ARG A 56 -13.20 36.75 12.46
C ARG A 56 -12.70 38.15 12.80
N GLU A 57 -12.32 38.36 14.05
CA GLU A 57 -11.99 39.67 14.62
C GLU A 57 -10.74 40.31 13.99
N PRO A 58 -9.62 39.57 13.75
CA PRO A 58 -8.41 40.14 13.14
C PRO A 58 -8.66 40.76 11.77
N LEU A 59 -9.36 40.00 10.91
CA LEU A 59 -9.67 40.44 9.55
C LEU A 59 -10.70 41.58 9.57
N GLN A 60 -11.70 41.53 10.45
CA GLN A 60 -12.66 42.62 10.63
C GLN A 60 -12.00 43.92 11.11
N GLY A 61 -11.04 43.84 12.03
CA GLY A 61 -10.30 44.99 12.52
C GLY A 61 -9.54 45.70 11.39
N LEU A 62 -8.82 44.93 10.57
CA LEU A 62 -8.11 45.48 9.41
C LEU A 62 -9.07 46.04 8.34
N LEU A 63 -10.18 45.34 8.05
CA LEU A 63 -11.20 45.83 7.13
C LEU A 63 -11.87 47.12 7.66
N GLY A 64 -12.04 47.24 8.98
CA GLY A 64 -12.54 48.45 9.62
C GLY A 64 -11.63 49.66 9.43
N ILE A 65 -10.31 49.47 9.40
CA ILE A 65 -9.33 50.53 9.12
C ILE A 65 -9.46 51.01 7.67
N VAL A 66 -9.59 50.08 6.71
CA VAL A 66 -9.73 50.42 5.29
C VAL A 66 -11.09 51.05 4.98
N ASN A 67 -12.18 50.53 5.54
CA ASN A 67 -13.52 51.07 5.34
C ASN A 67 -13.67 52.50 5.88
N ARG A 68 -12.88 52.89 6.89
CA ARG A 68 -12.80 54.27 7.38
C ARG A 68 -11.97 55.20 6.48
N ASN A 69 -11.15 54.63 5.58
CA ASN A 69 -10.21 55.36 4.73
C ASN A 69 -10.28 54.86 3.27
N PRO A 70 -11.31 55.22 2.50
CA PRO A 70 -11.55 54.69 1.15
C PRO A 70 -10.42 54.95 0.13
N THR A 71 -9.54 55.91 0.41
CA THR A 71 -8.41 56.28 -0.46
C THR A 71 -7.30 55.22 -0.53
N LEU A 72 -7.30 54.23 0.36
CA LEU A 72 -6.29 53.16 0.41
C LEU A 72 -6.44 52.10 -0.70
N GLY A 73 -7.55 52.14 -1.44
CA GLY A 73 -7.90 51.16 -2.47
C GLY A 73 -8.40 49.83 -1.89
N ASN A 74 -8.64 48.84 -2.78
CA ASN A 74 -9.26 47.59 -2.39
C ASN A 74 -8.22 46.54 -1.92
N PRO A 75 -8.21 46.11 -0.63
CA PRO A 75 -7.29 45.10 -0.10
C PRO A 75 -7.43 43.74 -0.78
N LEU A 76 -8.62 43.44 -1.31
CA LEU A 76 -8.95 42.16 -1.92
C LEU A 76 -8.28 41.95 -3.28
N THR A 77 -7.85 43.04 -3.92
CA THR A 77 -7.16 43.01 -5.24
C THR A 77 -5.65 42.83 -5.12
N LYS A 78 -5.07 43.03 -3.92
CA LYS A 78 -3.63 42.87 -3.72
C LYS A 78 -3.26 41.40 -3.83
N LYS A 79 -2.20 41.15 -4.58
CA LYS A 79 -1.61 39.83 -4.79
C LYS A 79 -0.23 39.75 -4.15
N ASN A 80 0.09 38.62 -3.56
CA ASN A 80 1.43 38.31 -3.08
C ASN A 80 2.36 37.87 -4.24
N THR A 81 3.59 37.46 -3.91
CA THR A 81 4.58 36.97 -4.90
C THR A 81 4.09 35.78 -5.70
N TYR A 82 3.18 34.97 -5.17
CA TYR A 82 2.60 33.81 -5.86
C TYR A 82 1.39 34.17 -6.74
N GLY A 83 0.99 35.44 -6.74
CA GLY A 83 -0.24 35.90 -7.38
C GLY A 83 -1.51 35.58 -6.59
N ASN A 84 -1.39 35.04 -5.37
CA ASN A 84 -2.53 34.74 -4.51
C ASN A 84 -3.10 36.04 -3.96
N THR A 85 -4.43 36.15 -4.00
CA THR A 85 -5.16 37.20 -3.26
C THR A 85 -5.41 36.77 -1.82
N VAL A 86 -5.86 37.69 -0.97
CA VAL A 86 -6.29 37.40 0.41
C VAL A 86 -7.33 36.25 0.44
N LEU A 87 -8.20 36.17 -0.58
CA LEU A 87 -9.21 35.11 -0.67
C LEU A 87 -8.58 33.73 -0.98
N HIS A 88 -7.52 33.68 -1.77
CA HIS A 88 -6.78 32.43 -2.00
C HIS A 88 -6.17 31.92 -0.69
N GLU A 89 -5.52 32.80 0.08
CA GLU A 89 -4.91 32.40 1.36
C GLU A 89 -5.97 32.02 2.40
N ALA A 90 -7.13 32.70 2.43
CA ALA A 90 -8.24 32.32 3.31
C ALA A 90 -8.76 30.90 3.04
N VAL A 91 -8.85 30.53 1.76
CA VAL A 91 -9.25 29.18 1.35
C VAL A 91 -8.19 28.14 1.74
N VAL A 92 -6.91 28.45 1.54
CA VAL A 92 -5.79 27.57 1.90
C VAL A 92 -5.70 27.38 3.41
N ALA A 93 -5.94 28.43 4.19
CA ALA A 93 -6.05 28.36 5.64
C ALA A 93 -7.29 27.59 6.12
N GLY A 94 -8.27 27.33 5.25
CA GLY A 94 -9.52 26.68 5.60
C GLY A 94 -10.46 27.55 6.46
N ASN A 95 -10.21 28.86 6.53
CA ASN A 95 -10.97 29.78 7.38
C ASN A 95 -12.27 30.21 6.69
N MET A 96 -13.32 29.40 6.87
CA MET A 96 -14.66 29.64 6.30
C MET A 96 -15.24 31.00 6.68
N GLU A 97 -15.03 31.46 7.91
CA GLU A 97 -15.55 32.75 8.37
C GLU A 97 -14.83 33.93 7.71
N ALA A 98 -13.51 33.83 7.50
CA ALA A 98 -12.76 34.80 6.70
C ALA A 98 -13.27 34.85 5.25
N VAL A 99 -13.52 33.70 4.63
CA VAL A 99 -14.05 33.64 3.25
C VAL A 99 -15.43 34.32 3.16
N LYS A 100 -16.35 34.02 4.08
CA LYS A 100 -17.67 34.67 4.14
C LYS A 100 -17.57 36.19 4.33
N LEU A 101 -16.68 36.64 5.20
CA LEU A 101 -16.43 38.06 5.43
C LEU A 101 -15.95 38.77 4.17
N LEU A 102 -14.91 38.23 3.52
CA LEU A 102 -14.30 38.82 2.34
C LEU A 102 -15.31 38.93 1.19
N LEU A 103 -16.24 37.97 1.06
CA LEU A 103 -17.28 37.97 0.04
C LEU A 103 -18.49 38.88 0.40
N GLN A 104 -18.76 39.10 1.69
CA GLN A 104 -19.80 40.03 2.15
C GLN A 104 -19.35 41.49 2.10
N THR A 105 -18.04 41.76 2.25
CA THR A 105 -17.47 43.10 2.09
C THR A 105 -17.35 43.47 0.63
N ILE A 106 -18.48 43.80 0.00
CA ILE A 106 -18.51 44.45 -1.31
C ILE A 106 -18.11 45.93 -1.09
N PRO A 107 -17.05 46.45 -1.74
CA PRO A 107 -16.75 47.87 -1.68
C PRO A 107 -17.95 48.64 -2.26
N ARG A 108 -18.59 49.46 -1.42
CA ARG A 108 -19.54 50.46 -1.90
C ARG A 108 -18.70 51.55 -2.58
N GLU A 109 -18.94 51.74 -3.87
CA GLU A 109 -18.48 52.89 -4.67
C GLU A 109 -17.00 52.88 -5.08
N GLN A 110 -16.75 52.25 -6.23
CA GLN A 110 -15.97 52.79 -7.36
C GLN A 110 -16.00 51.73 -8.48
N GLY A 111 -16.91 51.90 -9.45
CA GLY A 111 -16.91 51.20 -10.76
C GLY A 111 -16.78 49.67 -10.75
N GLU A 112 -17.92 48.98 -10.82
CA GLU A 112 -18.08 47.63 -11.43
C GLU A 112 -17.15 46.47 -11.01
N PHE A 113 -16.49 46.47 -9.84
CA PHE A 113 -15.81 45.25 -9.37
C PHE A 113 -16.82 44.25 -8.75
N HIS A 114 -17.42 43.41 -9.59
CA HIS A 114 -18.44 42.44 -9.18
C HIS A 114 -17.82 41.29 -8.35
N PRO A 115 -18.48 40.73 -7.32
CA PRO A 115 -17.95 39.63 -6.50
C PRO A 115 -17.47 38.40 -7.30
N SER A 116 -18.02 38.23 -8.50
CA SER A 116 -17.62 37.22 -9.49
C SER A 116 -16.18 37.37 -9.97
N GLU A 117 -15.67 38.59 -10.12
CA GLU A 117 -14.29 38.83 -10.58
C GLU A 117 -13.25 38.38 -9.54
N GLN A 118 -13.58 38.51 -8.24
CA GLN A 118 -12.71 38.04 -7.16
C GLN A 118 -12.64 36.51 -7.08
N LEU A 119 -13.74 35.83 -7.40
CA LEU A 119 -13.81 34.36 -7.45
C LEU A 119 -13.10 33.79 -8.70
N GLN A 120 -13.13 34.53 -9.80
CA GLN A 120 -12.46 34.19 -11.07
C GLN A 120 -10.99 34.59 -11.10
N ALA A 121 -10.54 35.42 -10.16
CA ALA A 121 -9.15 35.83 -10.06
C ALA A 121 -8.22 34.61 -10.01
N ARG A 122 -7.24 34.58 -10.90
CA ARG A 122 -6.24 33.52 -10.97
C ARG A 122 -4.91 33.95 -10.34
N ASN A 123 -4.24 33.01 -9.68
CA ASN A 123 -2.85 33.17 -9.25
C ASN A 123 -1.87 32.95 -10.42
N MET A 124 -0.56 33.01 -10.17
CA MET A 124 0.46 32.83 -11.23
C MET A 124 0.43 31.43 -11.87
N LEU A 125 -0.13 30.45 -11.16
CA LEU A 125 -0.29 29.09 -11.64
C LEU A 125 -1.60 28.90 -12.43
N GLY A 126 -2.42 29.94 -12.55
CA GLY A 126 -3.73 29.88 -13.20
C GLY A 126 -4.83 29.27 -12.34
N GLU A 127 -4.61 29.11 -11.03
CA GLU A 127 -5.58 28.52 -10.09
C GLU A 127 -6.54 29.59 -9.58
N THR A 128 -7.82 29.26 -9.49
CA THR A 128 -8.83 30.07 -8.79
C THR A 128 -8.97 29.64 -7.34
N THR A 129 -9.73 30.39 -6.55
CA THR A 129 -10.03 30.05 -5.15
C THR A 129 -10.79 28.73 -5.03
N LEU A 130 -11.73 28.44 -5.95
CA LEU A 130 -12.42 27.16 -6.00
C LEU A 130 -11.46 26.01 -6.33
N TYR A 131 -10.53 26.22 -7.26
CA TYR A 131 -9.51 25.21 -7.60
C TYR A 131 -8.61 24.90 -6.40
N ARG A 132 -8.15 25.94 -5.68
CA ARG A 132 -7.38 25.78 -4.43
C ARG A 132 -8.17 25.01 -3.37
N ALA A 133 -9.44 25.33 -3.18
CA ALA A 133 -10.31 24.64 -2.21
C ALA A 133 -10.39 23.14 -2.50
N ALA A 134 -10.53 22.78 -3.79
CA ALA A 134 -10.52 21.40 -4.25
C ALA A 134 -9.18 20.71 -4.03
N SER A 135 -8.07 21.37 -4.39
CA SER A 135 -6.71 20.84 -4.22
C SER A 135 -6.33 20.66 -2.74
N CYS A 136 -6.85 21.49 -1.84
CA CYS A 136 -6.67 21.37 -0.39
C CYS A 136 -7.65 20.37 0.26
N GLY A 137 -8.62 19.86 -0.49
CA GLY A 137 -9.58 18.88 0.01
C GLY A 137 -10.64 19.43 0.96
N ASN A 138 -10.87 20.74 0.99
CA ASN A 138 -11.87 21.33 1.87
C ASN A 138 -13.27 21.23 1.25
N LYS A 139 -13.94 20.10 1.49
CA LYS A 139 -15.27 19.79 0.96
C LYS A 139 -16.31 20.89 1.24
N GLU A 140 -16.37 21.38 2.48
CA GLU A 140 -17.34 22.41 2.89
C GLU A 140 -17.09 23.73 2.16
N MET A 141 -15.82 24.11 1.99
CA MET A 141 -15.42 25.29 1.23
C MET A 141 -15.79 25.16 -0.25
N VAL A 142 -15.56 24.00 -0.86
CA VAL A 142 -15.96 23.73 -2.25
C VAL A 142 -17.47 23.84 -2.43
N GLU A 143 -18.27 23.24 -1.53
CA GLU A 143 -19.72 23.33 -1.60
C GLU A 143 -20.24 24.76 -1.44
N TYR A 144 -19.62 25.53 -0.55
CA TYR A 144 -19.99 26.94 -0.34
C TYR A 144 -19.65 27.79 -1.57
N LEU A 145 -18.41 27.74 -2.03
CA LEU A 145 -17.93 28.55 -3.17
C LEU A 145 -18.67 28.21 -4.46
N ALA A 146 -18.89 26.93 -4.75
CA ALA A 146 -19.56 26.51 -5.99
C ALA A 146 -21.05 26.87 -6.03
N ARG A 147 -21.73 27.01 -4.88
CA ARG A 147 -23.14 27.41 -4.80
C ARG A 147 -23.36 28.93 -4.90
N LEU A 148 -22.29 29.73 -4.93
CA LEU A 148 -22.42 31.18 -5.11
C LEU A 148 -22.99 31.51 -6.50
N PRO A 149 -23.76 32.61 -6.63
CA PRO A 149 -24.36 32.98 -7.90
C PRO A 149 -23.29 33.21 -8.98
N GLY A 150 -23.54 32.70 -10.19
CA GLY A 150 -22.65 32.85 -11.35
C GLY A 150 -21.48 31.86 -11.41
N GLN A 151 -21.34 30.94 -10.45
CA GLN A 151 -20.25 29.95 -10.44
C GLN A 151 -20.60 28.66 -11.20
N ILE A 152 -21.89 28.31 -11.25
CA ILE A 152 -22.42 27.18 -12.02
C ILE A 152 -23.38 27.71 -13.07
N SER A 153 -23.17 27.33 -14.33
CA SER A 153 -24.05 27.65 -15.45
C SER A 153 -24.44 26.37 -16.18
N TYR A 154 -25.74 26.14 -16.38
CA TYR A 154 -26.29 24.92 -16.99
C TYR A 154 -25.73 23.60 -16.40
N GLY A 155 -25.50 23.57 -15.08
CA GLY A 155 -24.97 22.40 -14.39
C GLY A 155 -23.47 22.13 -14.61
N LYS A 156 -22.74 23.10 -15.16
CA LYS A 156 -21.28 23.05 -15.31
C LYS A 156 -20.62 24.16 -14.51
N LEU A 157 -19.45 23.89 -13.94
CA LEU A 157 -18.64 24.95 -13.35
C LEU A 157 -18.19 25.91 -14.44
N LEU A 158 -17.99 27.17 -14.06
CA LEU A 158 -17.39 28.16 -14.95
C LEU A 158 -16.02 27.66 -15.45
N GLU A 159 -15.74 27.82 -16.74
CA GLU A 159 -14.52 27.31 -17.38
C GLU A 159 -13.23 27.74 -16.67
N ASP A 160 -13.22 28.94 -16.07
CA ASP A 160 -12.08 29.45 -15.31
C ASP A 160 -11.69 28.59 -14.10
N HIS A 161 -12.64 27.85 -13.53
CA HIS A 161 -12.38 26.97 -12.38
C HIS A 161 -12.02 25.55 -12.79
N ARG A 162 -12.35 25.16 -14.03
CA ARG A 162 -12.26 23.77 -14.46
C ARG A 162 -10.83 23.32 -14.71
N LYS A 163 -9.94 24.22 -15.14
CA LYS A 163 -8.54 23.93 -15.44
C LYS A 163 -7.57 24.97 -14.85
N ARG A 164 -6.43 24.46 -14.39
CA ARG A 164 -5.25 25.27 -14.06
C ARG A 164 -4.51 25.69 -15.34
N GLY A 165 -3.53 26.59 -15.22
CA GLY A 165 -2.73 27.08 -16.35
C GLY A 165 -1.95 25.99 -17.12
N ASP A 166 -1.64 24.87 -16.47
CA ASP A 166 -1.02 23.66 -17.05
C ASP A 166 -2.03 22.70 -17.69
N LEU A 167 -3.29 23.12 -17.83
CA LEU A 167 -4.43 22.31 -18.30
C LEU A 167 -4.87 21.20 -17.34
N THR A 168 -4.31 21.10 -16.13
CA THR A 168 -4.74 20.12 -15.12
C THR A 168 -6.19 20.42 -14.69
N PRO A 169 -7.13 19.46 -14.83
CA PRO A 169 -8.50 19.66 -14.38
C PRO A 169 -8.62 19.72 -12.85
N ILE A 170 -9.59 20.47 -12.34
CA ILE A 170 -9.85 20.61 -10.89
C ILE A 170 -10.10 19.26 -10.19
N LEU A 171 -10.75 18.32 -10.89
CA LEU A 171 -11.02 17.00 -10.37
C LEU A 171 -9.75 16.15 -10.25
N HIS A 172 -8.80 16.30 -11.19
CA HIS A 172 -7.49 15.64 -11.13
C HIS A 172 -6.69 16.12 -9.92
N ALA A 173 -6.68 17.43 -9.63
CA ALA A 173 -5.99 17.99 -8.46
C ALA A 173 -6.55 17.43 -7.14
N ALA A 174 -7.87 17.33 -7.01
CA ALA A 174 -8.50 16.73 -5.82
C ALA A 174 -8.14 15.24 -5.66
N ILE A 175 -8.07 14.49 -6.76
CA ILE A 175 -7.69 13.06 -6.76
C ILE A 175 -6.20 12.88 -6.44
N GLN A 176 -5.32 13.70 -7.01
CA GLN A 176 -3.88 13.70 -6.71
C GLN A 176 -3.61 14.02 -5.24
N GLY A 177 -4.37 14.95 -4.65
CA GLY A 177 -4.40 15.21 -3.21
C GLY A 177 -5.05 14.11 -2.36
N GLN A 178 -5.58 13.05 -2.99
CA GLN A 178 -6.32 11.95 -2.34
C GLN A 178 -7.55 12.40 -1.55
N HIS A 179 -8.16 13.51 -1.99
CA HIS A 179 -9.37 14.09 -1.41
C HIS A 179 -10.63 13.58 -2.11
N PHE A 180 -10.86 12.26 -2.04
CA PHE A 180 -11.91 11.58 -2.81
C PHE A 180 -13.34 12.06 -2.50
N GLU A 181 -13.62 12.49 -1.27
CA GLU A 181 -14.93 13.06 -0.91
C GLU A 181 -15.18 14.39 -1.60
N THR A 182 -14.16 15.26 -1.65
CA THR A 182 -14.20 16.55 -2.33
C THR A 182 -14.29 16.35 -3.85
N ALA A 183 -13.60 15.34 -4.39
CA ALA A 183 -13.75 14.93 -5.78
C ALA A 183 -15.19 14.45 -6.08
N LEU A 184 -15.80 13.67 -5.18
CA LEU A 184 -17.19 13.24 -5.29
C LEU A 184 -18.17 14.41 -5.25
N THR A 185 -17.95 15.43 -4.41
CA THR A 185 -18.82 16.61 -4.39
C THR A 185 -18.69 17.42 -5.68
N LEU A 186 -17.48 17.63 -6.18
CA LEU A 186 -17.25 18.28 -7.48
C LEU A 186 -17.95 17.54 -8.62
N LEU A 187 -17.84 16.21 -8.66
CA LEU A 187 -18.47 15.38 -9.71
C LEU A 187 -20.01 15.37 -9.63
N LYS A 188 -20.58 15.63 -8.44
CA LYS A 188 -22.03 15.82 -8.26
C LYS A 188 -22.48 17.21 -8.72
N LEU A 189 -21.65 18.23 -8.51
CA LEU A 189 -21.93 19.61 -8.91
C LEU A 189 -21.78 19.80 -10.42
N ASP A 190 -20.72 19.26 -11.01
CA ASP A 190 -20.47 19.26 -12.45
C ASP A 190 -20.09 17.84 -12.92
N PRO A 191 -21.07 17.07 -13.43
CA PRO A 191 -20.84 15.76 -13.99
C PRO A 191 -19.83 15.70 -15.13
N SER A 192 -19.68 16.78 -15.90
CA SER A 192 -18.83 16.81 -17.09
C SER A 192 -17.33 16.88 -16.77
N LEU A 193 -16.96 17.12 -15.51
CA LEU A 193 -15.58 17.03 -15.04
C LEU A 193 -15.01 15.60 -15.16
N GLY A 194 -15.86 14.58 -15.09
CA GLY A 194 -15.42 13.18 -15.16
C GLY A 194 -14.81 12.77 -16.51
N ASP A 195 -15.21 13.46 -17.58
CA ASP A 195 -14.74 13.19 -18.95
C ASP A 195 -13.54 14.05 -19.35
N MET A 196 -13.10 14.96 -18.48
CA MET A 196 -11.95 15.82 -18.75
C MET A 196 -10.65 15.01 -18.72
N THR A 197 -9.74 15.42 -19.60
CA THR A 197 -8.37 14.90 -19.65
C THR A 197 -7.38 15.98 -19.26
N ASP A 198 -6.24 15.55 -18.74
CA ASP A 198 -5.07 16.41 -18.56
C ASP A 198 -4.30 16.58 -19.88
N ASP A 199 -3.16 17.27 -19.81
CA ASP A 199 -2.22 17.51 -20.91
C ASP A 199 -1.68 16.21 -21.55
N GLN A 200 -1.66 15.11 -20.80
CA GLN A 200 -1.25 13.78 -21.26
C GLN A 200 -2.41 12.93 -21.78
N GLY A 201 -3.64 13.47 -21.81
CA GLY A 201 -4.84 12.73 -22.23
C GLY A 201 -5.41 11.79 -21.17
N MET A 202 -4.88 11.79 -19.94
CA MET A 202 -5.33 10.91 -18.86
C MET A 202 -6.63 11.42 -18.24
N THR A 203 -7.60 10.53 -18.07
CA THR A 203 -8.84 10.82 -17.34
C THR A 203 -8.66 10.62 -15.83
N CYS A 204 -9.62 11.10 -15.03
CA CYS A 204 -9.63 10.84 -13.57
C CYS A 204 -9.59 9.35 -13.22
N LEU A 205 -10.21 8.49 -14.04
CA LEU A 205 -10.20 7.04 -13.82
C LEU A 205 -8.80 6.45 -14.04
N HIS A 206 -8.03 6.98 -14.99
CA HIS A 206 -6.63 6.57 -15.17
C HIS A 206 -5.79 6.94 -13.93
N LEU A 207 -5.98 8.14 -13.37
CA LEU A 207 -5.29 8.54 -12.14
C LEU A 207 -5.64 7.64 -10.95
N LEU A 208 -6.92 7.29 -10.78
CA LEU A 208 -7.32 6.35 -9.72
C LEU A 208 -6.74 4.95 -9.95
N ALA A 209 -6.71 4.48 -11.20
CA ALA A 209 -6.08 3.23 -11.58
C ALA A 209 -4.55 3.22 -11.36
N ASP A 210 -3.93 4.40 -11.33
CA ASP A 210 -2.51 4.59 -11.03
C ASP A 210 -2.17 4.71 -9.53
N MET A 211 -3.18 4.71 -8.65
CA MET A 211 -3.01 4.92 -7.21
C MET A 211 -3.38 3.67 -6.38
N PRO A 212 -2.52 2.65 -6.29
CA PRO A 212 -2.82 1.45 -5.52
C PRO A 212 -3.04 1.72 -4.02
N SER A 213 -2.42 2.77 -3.46
CA SER A 213 -2.59 3.19 -2.06
C SER A 213 -3.96 3.79 -1.74
N ALA A 214 -4.77 4.11 -2.76
CA ALA A 214 -6.14 4.60 -2.59
C ALA A 214 -7.14 3.46 -2.34
N PHE A 215 -6.75 2.20 -2.56
CA PHE A 215 -7.63 1.05 -2.50
C PHE A 215 -7.14 -0.02 -1.52
N LYS A 216 -8.07 -0.82 -1.00
CA LYS A 216 -7.76 -1.88 -0.04
C LYS A 216 -6.88 -2.98 -0.64
N SER A 217 -7.01 -3.27 -1.94
CA SER A 217 -6.19 -4.27 -2.62
C SER A 217 -4.72 -3.88 -2.78
N GLY A 218 -4.44 -2.61 -3.08
CA GLY A 218 -3.08 -2.07 -3.18
C GLY A 218 -2.49 -1.67 -1.83
N TYR A 219 -3.32 -1.51 -0.80
CA TYR A 219 -2.87 -1.27 0.55
C TYR A 219 -2.37 -2.56 1.23
N ALA A 220 -1.05 -2.69 1.35
CA ALA A 220 -0.37 -3.84 1.94
C ALA A 220 -0.62 -3.96 3.45
N ILE A 221 -1.80 -4.47 3.84
CA ILE A 221 -2.05 -4.91 5.20
C ILE A 221 -1.56 -6.36 5.31
N PRO A 222 -0.57 -6.68 6.17
CA PRO A 222 -0.16 -8.05 6.40
C PRO A 222 -1.38 -8.92 6.71
N THR A 223 -1.48 -10.08 6.06
CA THR A 223 -2.68 -10.92 6.07
C THR A 223 -3.11 -11.36 7.46
N ILE A 224 -2.19 -11.30 8.43
CA ILE A 224 -2.33 -11.75 9.81
C ILE A 224 -1.69 -10.69 10.71
N SER A 225 -2.40 -9.59 10.94
CA SER A 225 -1.99 -8.52 11.86
C SER A 225 -3.22 -8.03 12.63
N ILE A 226 -3.01 -7.61 13.89
CA ILE A 226 -4.03 -6.92 14.70
C ILE A 226 -4.64 -5.75 13.91
N ARG A 227 -3.81 -5.08 13.08
CA ARG A 227 -4.24 -4.01 12.17
C ARG A 227 -5.33 -4.45 11.19
N LYS A 228 -5.24 -5.66 10.64
CA LYS A 228 -6.24 -6.22 9.72
C LYS A 228 -7.55 -6.56 10.43
N LEU A 229 -7.46 -7.12 11.64
CA LEU A 229 -8.64 -7.40 12.46
C LEU A 229 -9.37 -6.10 12.79
N LEU A 230 -8.63 -5.08 13.22
CA LEU A 230 -9.17 -3.73 13.45
C LEU A 230 -9.80 -3.15 12.18
N TYR A 231 -9.11 -3.22 11.03
CA TYR A 231 -9.64 -2.73 9.75
C TYR A 231 -10.95 -3.42 9.33
N CYS A 232 -11.07 -4.74 9.53
CA CYS A 232 -12.28 -5.49 9.22
C CYS A 232 -13.43 -5.20 10.20
N TRP A 233 -13.12 -4.99 11.48
CA TRP A 233 -14.11 -4.87 12.55
C TRP A 233 -14.65 -3.44 12.71
N LEU A 234 -13.83 -2.42 12.45
CA LEU A 234 -14.23 -1.01 12.56
C LEU A 234 -15.18 -0.64 11.42
N SER A 235 -16.36 -0.14 11.73
CA SER A 235 -17.22 0.53 10.74
C SER A 235 -16.63 1.87 10.32
N ALA A 236 -16.77 2.23 9.05
CA ALA A 236 -16.43 3.58 8.59
C ALA A 236 -17.30 4.62 9.32
N PRO A 237 -16.76 5.81 9.61
CA PRO A 237 -17.54 6.86 10.23
C PRO A 237 -18.68 7.24 9.29
N LYS A 238 -19.93 7.22 9.78
CA LYS A 238 -21.05 7.77 9.02
C LYS A 238 -20.79 9.26 8.88
N GLY A 239 -20.68 9.72 7.64
CA GLY A 239 -20.46 11.13 7.32
C GLY A 239 -21.66 11.95 7.75
N ASP A 240 -21.60 12.52 8.94
CA ASP A 240 -22.25 13.76 9.29
C ASP A 240 -21.23 14.58 10.08
N GLY A 241 -21.16 15.87 9.74
CA GLY A 241 -20.10 16.78 10.11
C GLY A 241 -19.93 16.99 11.61
N CYS A 242 -18.77 17.55 11.95
CA CYS A 242 -18.48 18.21 13.22
C CYS A 242 -18.87 17.42 14.48
N ASP A 243 -18.13 16.36 14.78
CA ASP A 243 -18.00 15.92 16.17
C ASP A 243 -16.54 15.65 16.54
N GLN A 244 -15.69 16.67 16.35
CA GLN A 244 -14.36 16.73 16.97
C GLN A 244 -14.42 16.86 18.51
N SER A 245 -15.62 16.95 19.09
CA SER A 245 -15.82 17.18 20.52
C SER A 245 -15.96 15.90 21.36
N ARG A 246 -16.21 14.72 20.76
CA ARG A 246 -16.63 13.51 21.51
C ARG A 246 -15.74 12.27 21.44
N SER A 247 -14.50 12.36 20.96
CA SER A 247 -13.53 11.25 21.07
C SER A 247 -12.21 11.67 21.72
N LYS A 248 -12.25 12.24 22.93
CA LYS A 248 -11.03 12.49 23.73
C LYS A 248 -10.43 11.21 24.37
N ARG A 249 -10.84 10.01 23.94
CA ARG A 249 -10.26 8.74 24.45
C ARG A 249 -10.23 7.61 23.41
N GLY A 250 -10.00 7.93 22.15
CA GLY A 250 -9.73 6.93 21.09
C GLY A 250 -8.23 6.68 20.94
N TRP A 251 -7.81 5.43 20.75
CA TRP A 251 -6.40 5.12 20.49
C TRP A 251 -5.99 5.70 19.12
N PRO A 252 -4.92 6.52 19.00
CA PRO A 252 -4.54 7.19 17.75
C PRO A 252 -4.36 6.24 16.55
N VAL A 253 -3.96 4.99 16.82
CA VAL A 253 -3.81 3.93 15.81
C VAL A 253 -5.16 3.52 15.22
N VAL A 254 -6.20 3.41 16.04
CA VAL A 254 -7.56 3.03 15.60
C VAL A 254 -8.15 4.13 14.73
N GLU A 255 -7.93 5.39 15.11
CA GLU A 255 -8.40 6.54 14.32
C GLU A 255 -7.73 6.59 12.94
N ARG A 256 -6.41 6.34 12.88
CA ARG A 256 -5.69 6.27 11.61
C ARG A 256 -6.24 5.15 10.71
N ILE A 257 -6.54 3.97 11.27
CA ILE A 257 -7.12 2.84 10.51
C ILE A 257 -8.52 3.20 9.99
N ARG A 258 -9.34 3.86 10.82
CA ARG A 258 -10.67 4.32 10.43
C ARG A 258 -10.60 5.32 9.28
N LYS A 259 -9.69 6.30 9.35
CA LYS A 259 -9.46 7.29 8.29
C LYS A 259 -9.03 6.63 6.98
N GLU A 260 -8.10 5.67 7.00
CA GLU A 260 -7.69 4.92 5.80
C GLU A 260 -8.85 4.10 5.22
N LYS A 261 -9.65 3.43 6.06
CA LYS A 261 -10.82 2.69 5.59
C LYS A 261 -11.82 3.60 4.88
N HIS A 262 -12.12 4.75 5.49
CA HIS A 262 -13.02 5.75 4.93
C HIS A 262 -12.52 6.30 3.58
N LYS A 263 -11.21 6.54 3.48
CA LYS A 263 -10.54 6.93 2.25
C LYS A 263 -10.71 5.87 1.16
N HIS A 264 -10.48 4.59 1.47
CA HIS A 264 -10.67 3.49 0.51
C HIS A 264 -12.13 3.38 0.03
N GLU A 265 -13.11 3.53 0.93
CA GLU A 265 -14.53 3.52 0.57
C GLU A 265 -14.92 4.73 -0.30
N SER A 266 -14.35 5.90 -0.03
CA SER A 266 -14.58 7.11 -0.81
C SER A 266 -13.96 7.02 -2.20
N ALA A 267 -12.74 6.48 -2.31
CA ALA A 267 -12.08 6.23 -3.59
C ALA A 267 -12.86 5.24 -4.45
N LEU A 268 -13.39 4.17 -3.83
CA LEU A 268 -14.22 3.18 -4.53
C LEU A 268 -15.51 3.80 -5.07
N LYS A 269 -16.25 4.55 -4.24
CA LYS A 269 -17.46 5.25 -4.68
C LYS A 269 -17.18 6.23 -5.83
N LEU A 270 -16.05 6.94 -5.78
CA LEU A 270 -15.63 7.83 -6.86
C LEU A 270 -15.36 7.06 -8.16
N ALA A 271 -14.66 5.93 -8.08
CA ALA A 271 -14.40 5.07 -9.23
C ALA A 271 -15.71 4.51 -9.82
N GLU A 272 -16.63 4.03 -8.99
CA GLU A 272 -17.95 3.51 -9.40
C GLU A 272 -18.75 4.58 -10.18
N GLU A 273 -18.81 5.81 -9.67
CA GLU A 273 -19.51 6.93 -10.34
C GLU A 273 -18.85 7.30 -11.68
N LEU A 274 -17.52 7.32 -11.75
CA LEU A 274 -16.80 7.60 -13.00
C LEU A 274 -16.99 6.47 -14.03
N ILE A 275 -16.96 5.21 -13.62
CA ILE A 275 -17.20 4.04 -14.48
C ILE A 275 -18.63 4.04 -15.02
N LYS A 276 -19.61 4.38 -14.17
CA LYS A 276 -21.02 4.45 -14.56
C LYS A 276 -21.28 5.54 -15.61
N LYS A 277 -20.62 6.70 -15.49
CA LYS A 277 -20.81 7.83 -16.42
C LYS A 277 -20.11 7.64 -17.76
N SER A 278 -18.98 6.94 -17.79
CA SER A 278 -18.16 6.75 -18.99
C SER A 278 -18.72 5.71 -20.00
N GLN A 279 -20.00 5.32 -19.88
CA GLN A 279 -20.61 4.24 -20.68
C GLN A 279 -20.43 4.40 -22.20
N SER A 280 -20.44 5.64 -22.72
CA SER A 280 -20.20 5.95 -24.14
C SER A 280 -18.76 5.67 -24.58
N TYR A 281 -17.77 6.02 -23.75
CA TYR A 281 -16.35 5.75 -24.00
C TYR A 281 -16.08 4.24 -24.03
N TRP A 282 -16.67 3.49 -23.10
CA TRP A 282 -16.53 2.03 -23.05
C TRP A 282 -17.08 1.36 -24.32
N LEU A 283 -18.27 1.78 -24.79
CA LEU A 283 -18.84 1.27 -26.04
C LEU A 283 -18.02 1.63 -27.27
N GLN A 284 -17.38 2.81 -27.31
CA GLN A 284 -16.47 3.20 -28.38
C GLN A 284 -15.16 2.40 -28.36
N SER A 285 -14.61 2.11 -27.18
CA SER A 285 -13.39 1.30 -27.02
C SER A 285 -13.56 -0.15 -27.48
N ILE A 286 -14.79 -0.66 -27.48
CA ILE A 286 -15.14 -2.01 -27.94
C ILE A 286 -15.30 -2.04 -29.48
N ASN A 287 -15.74 -0.93 -30.09
CA ASN A 287 -15.94 -0.80 -31.53
C ASN A 287 -14.70 -0.28 -32.29
N ALA A 288 -13.70 0.23 -31.57
CA ALA A 288 -12.42 0.59 -32.14
C ALA A 288 -11.58 -0.68 -32.41
N GLU A 289 -10.91 -0.73 -33.56
CA GLU A 289 -9.88 -1.75 -33.83
C GLU A 289 -8.88 -1.86 -32.67
N PRO A 290 -8.33 -3.06 -32.36
CA PRO A 290 -7.55 -3.34 -31.15
C PRO A 290 -6.52 -2.24 -30.90
N THR A 291 -6.81 -1.42 -29.89
CA THR A 291 -6.16 -0.14 -29.71
C THR A 291 -4.68 -0.32 -29.45
N LEU A 292 -3.90 0.32 -30.31
CA LEU A 292 -2.48 0.42 -30.17
C LEU A 292 -2.16 1.20 -28.87
N VAL A 293 -1.74 0.57 -27.76
CA VAL A 293 -1.21 1.28 -26.55
C VAL A 293 0.09 0.78 -25.85
N ASN A 294 1.11 1.65 -25.75
CA ASN A 294 2.45 1.39 -25.18
C ASN A 294 2.42 1.49 -23.62
N ILE A 295 3.06 0.54 -22.92
CA ILE A 295 3.14 0.51 -21.43
C ILE A 295 4.49 1.04 -20.91
N ASN A 296 5.40 1.47 -21.80
CA ASN A 296 6.77 1.82 -21.39
C ASN A 296 6.89 3.14 -20.59
N THR A 297 5.82 3.93 -20.41
CA THR A 297 5.85 5.20 -19.67
C THR A 297 5.74 5.07 -18.15
N LEU A 298 5.41 3.90 -17.60
CA LEU A 298 5.32 3.71 -16.14
C LEU A 298 6.70 3.61 -15.43
N ASP A 299 7.79 3.30 -16.16
CA ASP A 299 9.12 3.06 -15.53
C ASP A 299 9.93 4.34 -15.25
N GLN A 300 9.55 5.48 -15.84
CA GLN A 300 10.29 6.74 -15.67
C GLN A 300 9.91 7.50 -14.38
N ARG A 301 8.69 7.31 -13.86
CA ARG A 301 8.22 8.01 -12.65
C ARG A 301 8.81 7.43 -11.35
N ALA A 302 9.22 6.16 -11.34
CA ALA A 302 9.79 5.50 -10.17
C ALA A 302 11.27 5.84 -9.91
N ARG A 303 12.01 6.30 -10.92
CA ARG A 303 13.45 6.64 -10.78
C ARG A 303 13.71 8.08 -10.34
N GLY A 304 12.74 8.98 -10.52
CA GLY A 304 12.87 10.39 -10.13
C GLY A 304 12.79 10.67 -8.62
N ALA A 305 12.32 9.73 -7.81
CA ALA A 305 12.09 9.94 -6.37
C ALA A 305 13.21 9.44 -5.45
N GLN A 306 14.34 8.97 -5.99
CA GLN A 306 15.44 8.38 -5.22
C GLN A 306 16.79 9.12 -5.33
N SER A 307 16.85 10.28 -6.01
CA SER A 307 18.11 11.04 -6.16
C SER A 307 18.35 12.14 -5.13
N ASP A 308 17.39 12.51 -4.28
CA ASP A 308 17.55 13.64 -3.34
C ASP A 308 17.98 13.23 -1.92
N ARG A 309 18.96 12.34 -1.81
CA ARG A 309 19.69 12.11 -0.54
C ARG A 309 21.16 11.76 -0.78
N GLN A 310 21.93 12.69 -1.34
CA GLN A 310 23.33 12.85 -0.98
C GLN A 310 23.83 14.22 -1.41
N GLY A 311 23.75 15.17 -0.49
CA GLY A 311 24.53 16.41 -0.57
C GLY A 311 25.90 16.22 0.08
N GLY A 312 26.92 16.80 -0.56
CA GLY A 312 28.08 17.38 0.12
C GLY A 312 29.41 16.64 -0.01
N GLY A 313 30.31 17.16 -0.85
CA GLY A 313 31.74 16.87 -0.83
C GLY A 313 32.41 17.19 -2.16
N GLY A 314 33.07 18.35 -2.27
CA GLY A 314 33.53 18.91 -3.55
C GLY A 314 34.98 18.68 -3.94
N ARG A 315 35.33 19.47 -4.97
CA ARG A 315 36.64 19.85 -5.58
C ARG A 315 37.12 19.15 -6.87
N GLU A 316 37.02 19.96 -7.93
CA GLU A 316 38.07 20.46 -8.85
C GLU A 316 38.74 19.56 -9.91
N GLY A 317 38.81 20.13 -11.13
CA GLY A 317 39.63 19.73 -12.29
C GLY A 317 38.91 18.79 -13.27
N GLU A 318 38.88 18.96 -14.59
CA GLU A 318 39.58 19.83 -15.53
C GLU A 318 38.73 19.96 -16.82
N VAL A 319 39.03 21.01 -17.57
CA VAL A 319 38.45 21.40 -18.86
C VAL A 319 39.07 20.56 -19.97
N GLU A 320 38.27 20.06 -20.91
CA GLU A 320 38.67 19.99 -22.32
C GLU A 320 37.44 20.06 -23.23
N ASN A 321 37.50 21.02 -24.16
CA ASN A 321 36.52 21.28 -25.20
C ASN A 321 36.72 20.30 -26.35
N ASP A 322 35.64 19.84 -26.99
CA ASP A 322 35.65 19.71 -28.44
C ASP A 322 34.23 19.79 -29.04
N GLU A 323 34.09 20.83 -29.84
CA GLU A 323 33.33 20.98 -31.08
C GLU A 323 31.97 20.30 -31.27
N ASN A 324 30.93 21.12 -31.10
CA ASN A 324 29.90 21.44 -32.10
C ASN A 324 29.47 20.32 -33.07
N VAL A 325 28.52 19.49 -32.64
CA VAL A 325 27.50 18.90 -33.52
C VAL A 325 26.16 19.07 -32.83
N GLN A 326 25.38 20.06 -33.26
CA GLN A 326 23.93 20.03 -33.04
C GLN A 326 23.33 18.94 -33.92
N PRO A 327 22.49 18.05 -33.36
CA PRO A 327 21.33 17.60 -34.07
C PRO A 327 20.09 18.11 -33.34
N SER A 328 19.49 19.13 -33.93
CA SER A 328 18.06 19.37 -33.90
C SER A 328 17.29 18.05 -33.89
N THR A 329 16.69 17.70 -32.76
CA THR A 329 15.63 16.69 -32.69
C THR A 329 14.54 17.19 -31.75
N GLU A 330 13.90 18.27 -32.20
CA GLU A 330 12.65 18.78 -31.66
C GLU A 330 11.43 18.13 -32.35
N GLU A 331 11.62 17.06 -33.12
CA GLU A 331 10.54 16.34 -33.79
C GLU A 331 10.34 14.92 -33.23
N ASN A 332 9.08 14.60 -32.98
CA ASN A 332 8.50 13.31 -32.57
C ASN A 332 8.39 13.01 -31.05
N ARG A 333 7.79 13.93 -30.27
CA ARG A 333 6.87 13.48 -29.21
C ARG A 333 5.58 13.03 -29.87
N ARG A 334 5.53 11.78 -30.34
CA ARG A 334 4.25 11.15 -30.66
C ARG A 334 3.44 11.15 -29.36
N HIS A 335 2.30 11.82 -29.33
CA HIS A 335 1.35 11.72 -28.22
C HIS A 335 0.95 10.23 -28.09
N GLU A 336 1.58 9.53 -27.16
CA GLU A 336 1.24 8.14 -26.85
C GLU A 336 -0.13 8.14 -26.20
N THR A 337 -1.11 7.46 -26.80
CA THR A 337 -2.45 7.35 -26.21
C THR A 337 -2.35 6.64 -24.86
N PRO A 338 -3.00 7.15 -23.80
CA PRO A 338 -2.90 6.57 -22.48
C PRO A 338 -3.43 5.13 -22.45
N SER A 339 -2.73 4.26 -21.71
CA SER A 339 -3.12 2.87 -21.46
C SER A 339 -4.52 2.82 -20.89
N HIS A 340 -5.39 2.04 -21.53
CA HIS A 340 -6.77 1.88 -21.11
C HIS A 340 -6.89 1.60 -19.59
N PRO A 341 -7.83 2.23 -18.84
CA PRO A 341 -7.83 2.23 -17.37
C PRO A 341 -7.82 0.84 -16.74
N LEU A 342 -8.48 -0.12 -17.37
CA LEU A 342 -8.49 -1.53 -16.93
C LEU A 342 -7.08 -2.13 -16.89
N PHE A 343 -6.22 -1.80 -17.84
CA PHE A 343 -4.85 -2.30 -17.92
C PHE A 343 -3.96 -1.65 -16.87
N VAL A 344 -4.13 -0.34 -16.63
CA VAL A 344 -3.41 0.38 -15.56
C VAL A 344 -3.79 -0.20 -14.20
N ALA A 345 -5.09 -0.34 -13.93
CA ALA A 345 -5.59 -0.93 -12.68
C ALA A 345 -5.11 -2.38 -12.50
N THR A 346 -5.09 -3.15 -13.59
CA THR A 346 -4.59 -4.54 -13.58
C THR A 346 -3.11 -4.60 -13.28
N SER A 347 -2.30 -3.71 -13.83
CA SER A 347 -0.84 -3.68 -13.64
C SER A 347 -0.47 -3.27 -12.21
N ASN A 348 -1.23 -2.33 -11.65
CA ASN A 348 -1.07 -1.86 -10.26
C ASN A 348 -1.77 -2.74 -9.21
N GLY A 349 -2.54 -3.74 -9.63
CA GLY A 349 -3.18 -4.69 -8.73
C GLY A 349 -4.43 -4.19 -8.04
N ILE A 350 -5.08 -3.16 -8.58
CA ILE A 350 -6.29 -2.55 -8.01
C ILE A 350 -7.50 -3.42 -8.36
N VAL A 351 -7.79 -4.39 -7.49
CA VAL A 351 -8.83 -5.40 -7.69
C VAL A 351 -10.21 -4.75 -7.78
N GLU A 352 -10.49 -3.73 -6.98
CA GLU A 352 -11.78 -3.09 -6.88
C GLU A 352 -12.18 -2.40 -8.20
N ILE A 353 -11.29 -1.59 -8.78
CA ILE A 353 -11.52 -0.96 -10.09
C ILE A 353 -11.64 -2.02 -11.18
N ALA A 354 -10.70 -2.97 -11.23
CA ALA A 354 -10.72 -4.00 -12.28
C ALA A 354 -11.99 -4.85 -12.24
N GLN A 355 -12.46 -5.20 -11.04
CA GLN A 355 -13.70 -5.94 -10.85
C GLN A 355 -14.93 -5.11 -11.24
N GLU A 356 -15.03 -3.86 -10.79
CA GLU A 356 -16.18 -2.99 -11.12
C GLU A 356 -16.30 -2.75 -12.63
N ILE A 357 -15.18 -2.53 -13.34
CA ILE A 357 -15.17 -2.41 -14.80
C ILE A 357 -15.67 -3.69 -15.46
N LEU A 358 -15.20 -4.87 -15.02
CA LEU A 358 -15.61 -6.15 -15.60
C LEU A 358 -17.07 -6.50 -15.29
N ASP A 359 -17.58 -6.10 -14.12
CA ASP A 359 -18.97 -6.33 -13.72
C ASP A 359 -19.94 -5.43 -14.51
N LYS A 360 -19.56 -4.17 -14.77
CA LYS A 360 -20.33 -3.22 -15.60
C LYS A 360 -20.20 -3.49 -17.09
N PHE A 361 -19.00 -3.82 -17.55
CA PHE A 361 -18.64 -4.03 -18.95
C PHE A 361 -17.95 -5.37 -19.16
N PRO A 362 -18.68 -6.51 -19.13
CA PRO A 362 -18.08 -7.84 -19.27
C PRO A 362 -17.27 -8.05 -20.56
N GLN A 363 -17.61 -7.33 -21.63
CA GLN A 363 -16.91 -7.38 -22.92
C GLN A 363 -15.47 -6.85 -22.84
N SER A 364 -15.17 -5.98 -21.87
CA SER A 364 -13.82 -5.42 -21.67
C SER A 364 -12.75 -6.47 -21.33
N ILE A 365 -13.17 -7.69 -20.94
CA ILE A 365 -12.26 -8.81 -20.67
C ILE A 365 -11.47 -9.26 -21.91
N GLU A 366 -11.99 -8.99 -23.10
CA GLU A 366 -11.39 -9.38 -24.38
C GLU A 366 -10.44 -8.33 -24.95
N LEU A 367 -10.33 -7.16 -24.29
CA LEU A 367 -9.43 -6.10 -24.71
C LEU A 367 -7.98 -6.60 -24.74
N VAL A 368 -7.28 -6.21 -25.79
CA VAL A 368 -5.85 -6.42 -25.99
C VAL A 368 -5.17 -5.06 -26.17
N ASN A 369 -3.93 -4.95 -25.67
CA ASN A 369 -3.11 -3.75 -25.87
C ASN A 369 -2.30 -3.80 -27.18
N GLN A 370 -1.44 -2.80 -27.41
CA GLN A 370 -0.52 -2.69 -28.58
C GLN A 370 0.42 -3.88 -28.74
N MET A 371 0.67 -4.60 -27.65
CA MET A 371 1.57 -5.75 -27.61
C MET A 371 0.80 -7.06 -27.78
N GLY A 372 -0.51 -7.03 -28.04
CA GLY A 372 -1.37 -8.22 -28.13
C GLY A 372 -1.61 -8.89 -26.77
N GLN A 373 -1.32 -8.19 -25.67
CA GLN A 373 -1.49 -8.69 -24.31
C GLN A 373 -2.89 -8.39 -23.80
N ASN A 374 -3.56 -9.41 -23.29
CA ASN A 374 -4.84 -9.27 -22.60
C ASN A 374 -4.65 -9.04 -21.09
N ILE A 375 -5.77 -8.87 -20.38
CA ILE A 375 -5.79 -8.68 -18.92
C ILE A 375 -5.06 -9.80 -18.13
N LEU A 376 -5.06 -11.05 -18.62
CA LEU A 376 -4.34 -12.15 -17.97
C LEU A 376 -2.83 -11.98 -18.12
N HIS A 377 -2.34 -11.53 -19.27
CA HIS A 377 -0.91 -11.26 -19.48
C HIS A 377 -0.42 -10.22 -18.49
N LEU A 378 -1.13 -9.10 -18.36
CA LEU A 378 -0.78 -8.03 -17.43
C LEU A 378 -0.83 -8.47 -15.96
N ALA A 379 -1.90 -9.16 -15.55
CA ALA A 379 -2.05 -9.64 -14.18
C ALA A 379 -0.94 -10.64 -13.80
N VAL A 380 -0.51 -11.47 -14.76
CA VAL A 380 0.54 -12.46 -14.58
C VAL A 380 1.93 -11.82 -14.56
N MET A 381 2.19 -10.90 -15.49
CA MET A 381 3.43 -10.15 -15.63
C MET A 381 3.74 -9.34 -14.36
N HIS A 382 2.77 -8.61 -13.84
CA HIS A 382 2.92 -7.80 -12.61
C HIS A 382 2.65 -8.55 -11.29
N ARG A 383 2.47 -9.89 -11.32
CA ARG A 383 2.22 -10.72 -10.13
C ARG A 383 0.94 -10.35 -9.35
N GLN A 384 -0.04 -9.79 -10.03
CA GLN A 384 -1.28 -9.28 -9.44
C GLN A 384 -2.30 -10.41 -9.20
N ARG A 385 -2.04 -11.17 -8.13
CA ARG A 385 -2.81 -12.37 -7.76
C ARG A 385 -4.29 -12.11 -7.49
N GLY A 386 -4.64 -10.92 -7.00
CA GLY A 386 -6.03 -10.52 -6.76
C GLY A 386 -6.82 -10.47 -8.06
N VAL A 387 -6.35 -9.67 -9.01
CA VAL A 387 -6.97 -9.48 -10.34
C VAL A 387 -6.99 -10.81 -11.12
N PHE A 388 -5.89 -11.56 -11.12
CA PHE A 388 -5.84 -12.89 -11.76
C PHE A 388 -6.94 -13.84 -11.25
N ARG A 389 -7.29 -13.78 -9.97
CA ARG A 389 -8.36 -14.60 -9.40
C ARG A 389 -9.73 -14.18 -9.90
N VAL A 390 -10.00 -12.87 -9.97
CA VAL A 390 -11.25 -12.31 -10.49
C VAL A 390 -11.45 -12.76 -11.92
N VAL A 391 -10.46 -12.53 -12.79
CA VAL A 391 -10.52 -12.92 -14.20
C VAL A 391 -10.67 -14.44 -14.37
N LYS A 392 -9.92 -15.23 -13.59
CA LYS A 392 -10.00 -16.70 -13.66
C LYS A 392 -11.38 -17.25 -13.30
N ASN A 393 -12.07 -16.64 -12.35
CA ASN A 393 -13.40 -17.10 -11.93
C ASN A 393 -14.45 -16.92 -13.04
N ASN A 394 -14.23 -16.02 -14.00
CA ASN A 394 -15.06 -15.83 -15.19
C ASN A 394 -14.74 -16.93 -16.23
N ASN A 395 -15.14 -18.16 -15.90
CA ASN A 395 -14.58 -19.43 -16.42
C ASN A 395 -14.68 -19.64 -17.95
N ARG A 396 -15.63 -19.03 -18.66
CA ARG A 396 -15.91 -19.40 -20.07
C ARG A 396 -14.89 -18.86 -21.08
N LEU A 397 -14.31 -17.68 -20.84
CA LEU A 397 -13.40 -17.02 -21.80
C LEU A 397 -11.92 -17.21 -21.47
N VAL A 398 -11.61 -17.62 -20.23
CA VAL A 398 -10.24 -17.79 -19.73
C VAL A 398 -9.44 -18.79 -20.56
N THR A 399 -10.04 -19.86 -21.06
CA THR A 399 -9.35 -20.84 -21.92
C THR A 399 -8.94 -20.22 -23.27
N ARG A 400 -9.81 -19.41 -23.87
CA ARG A 400 -9.50 -18.70 -25.12
C ARG A 400 -8.43 -17.64 -24.91
N MET A 401 -8.59 -16.81 -23.87
CA MET A 401 -7.65 -15.75 -23.51
C MET A 401 -6.27 -16.28 -23.08
N SER A 402 -6.22 -17.39 -22.36
CA SER A 402 -4.95 -18.03 -22.01
C SER A 402 -4.23 -18.63 -23.21
N SER A 403 -4.95 -18.84 -24.31
CA SER A 403 -4.36 -19.34 -25.55
C SER A 403 -3.73 -18.25 -26.40
N THR A 404 -3.99 -16.97 -26.11
CA THR A 404 -3.42 -15.86 -26.88
C THR A 404 -1.94 -15.68 -26.56
N ILE A 405 -1.23 -15.12 -27.53
CA ILE A 405 0.22 -14.92 -27.48
C ILE A 405 0.46 -13.45 -27.81
N ASP A 406 1.41 -12.82 -27.11
CA ASP A 406 1.77 -11.44 -27.37
C ASP A 406 2.58 -11.28 -28.68
N HIS A 407 2.83 -10.05 -29.10
CA HIS A 407 3.59 -9.74 -30.32
C HIS A 407 5.05 -10.23 -30.27
N ASN A 408 5.59 -10.47 -29.08
CA ASN A 408 6.92 -11.06 -28.88
C ASN A 408 6.89 -12.59 -28.97
N GLY A 409 5.71 -13.20 -29.15
CA GLY A 409 5.52 -14.63 -29.14
C GLY A 409 5.41 -15.24 -27.74
N TYR A 410 5.47 -14.44 -26.67
CA TYR A 410 5.42 -14.91 -25.29
C TYR A 410 4.03 -15.37 -24.89
N THR A 411 3.98 -16.58 -24.36
CA THR A 411 2.79 -17.11 -23.66
C THR A 411 2.72 -16.55 -22.23
N LEU A 412 1.58 -16.72 -21.56
CA LEU A 412 1.43 -16.34 -20.14
C LEU A 412 2.57 -16.88 -19.24
N LEU A 413 3.11 -18.08 -19.50
CA LEU A 413 4.21 -18.61 -18.70
C LEU A 413 5.55 -17.92 -18.97
N HIS A 414 5.79 -17.47 -20.20
CA HIS A 414 6.98 -16.68 -20.50
C HIS A 414 6.92 -15.34 -19.77
N GLN A 415 5.73 -14.74 -19.62
CA GLN A 415 5.53 -13.53 -18.80
C GLN A 415 5.78 -13.76 -17.31
N VAL A 416 5.53 -14.97 -16.79
CA VAL A 416 5.97 -15.33 -15.43
C VAL A 416 7.48 -15.51 -15.38
N ALA A 417 8.07 -16.15 -16.38
CA ALA A 417 9.50 -16.40 -16.40
C ALA A 417 10.32 -15.10 -16.43
N HIS A 418 9.80 -14.09 -17.13
CA HIS A 418 10.44 -12.79 -17.28
C HIS A 418 10.33 -11.94 -16.00
N MET A 419 11.47 -11.43 -15.52
CA MET A 419 11.60 -10.69 -14.26
C MET A 419 11.55 -9.15 -14.41
N LYS A 420 11.41 -8.61 -15.63
CA LYS A 420 11.43 -7.14 -15.86
C LYS A 420 10.43 -6.36 -15.00
N HIS A 421 9.23 -6.91 -14.78
CA HIS A 421 8.15 -6.26 -14.01
C HIS A 421 8.01 -6.83 -12.58
N TYR A 422 9.03 -7.54 -12.10
CA TYR A 422 9.06 -8.11 -10.76
C TYR A 422 9.66 -7.11 -9.78
N HIS A 423 8.85 -6.64 -8.82
CA HIS A 423 9.26 -5.66 -7.81
C HIS A 423 9.58 -6.29 -6.44
N GLY A 424 9.78 -7.61 -6.36
CA GLY A 424 10.07 -8.33 -5.12
C GLY A 424 8.89 -9.13 -4.55
N GLY A 425 9.19 -10.14 -3.73
CA GLY A 425 8.17 -11.01 -3.12
C GLY A 425 7.54 -10.39 -1.88
N THR A 426 6.37 -10.88 -1.50
CA THR A 426 5.63 -10.35 -0.32
C THR A 426 6.09 -10.94 1.00
N LYS A 427 7.01 -11.92 0.95
CA LYS A 427 7.49 -12.68 2.09
C LYS A 427 8.92 -12.34 2.49
N PRO A 428 9.24 -12.43 3.78
CA PRO A 428 10.59 -12.15 4.26
C PRO A 428 11.55 -13.29 3.87
N GLY A 429 12.59 -12.96 3.11
CA GLY A 429 13.75 -13.81 2.90
C GLY A 429 13.82 -14.46 1.50
N PRO A 430 15.03 -14.64 0.94
CA PRO A 430 15.21 -15.06 -0.45
C PRO A 430 14.55 -16.41 -0.80
N ALA A 431 14.55 -17.35 0.16
CA ALA A 431 13.94 -18.66 -0.05
C ALA A 431 12.42 -18.61 -0.17
N LEU A 432 11.75 -17.72 0.57
CA LEU A 432 10.30 -17.57 0.49
C LEU A 432 9.88 -16.81 -0.76
N GLU A 433 10.64 -15.79 -1.18
CA GLU A 433 10.44 -15.08 -2.45
C GLU A 433 10.46 -16.03 -3.65
N LEU A 434 11.52 -16.84 -3.77
CA LEU A 434 11.62 -17.84 -4.84
C LEU A 434 10.50 -18.89 -4.76
N GLN A 435 10.08 -19.27 -3.54
CA GLN A 435 8.97 -20.19 -3.37
C GLN A 435 7.65 -19.58 -3.89
N GLU A 436 7.43 -18.27 -3.71
CA GLU A 436 6.26 -17.57 -4.23
C GLU A 436 6.26 -17.57 -5.76
N GLU A 437 7.39 -17.28 -6.39
CA GLU A 437 7.52 -17.31 -7.85
C GLU A 437 7.27 -18.72 -8.42
N ILE A 438 7.83 -19.78 -7.81
CA ILE A 438 7.56 -21.15 -8.28
C ILE A 438 6.08 -21.52 -8.08
N LYS A 439 5.46 -21.10 -6.96
CA LYS A 439 4.02 -21.29 -6.72
C LYS A 439 3.18 -20.52 -7.74
N TRP A 440 3.63 -19.34 -8.14
CA TRP A 440 2.98 -18.51 -9.14
C TRP A 440 3.04 -19.16 -10.52
N PHE A 441 4.23 -19.57 -10.95
CA PHE A 441 4.46 -20.30 -12.20
C PHE A 441 3.58 -21.54 -12.30
N LYS A 442 3.56 -22.38 -11.26
CA LYS A 442 2.69 -23.59 -11.21
C LYS A 442 1.20 -23.26 -11.23
N ARG A 443 0.78 -22.11 -10.71
CA ARG A 443 -0.63 -21.70 -10.72
C ARG A 443 -1.08 -21.26 -12.11
N VAL A 444 -0.24 -20.50 -12.82
CA VAL A 444 -0.49 -20.05 -14.19
C VAL A 444 -0.47 -21.24 -15.14
N LEU A 445 0.46 -22.19 -14.94
CA LEU A 445 0.54 -23.43 -15.72
C LEU A 445 -0.78 -24.22 -15.73
N LYS A 446 -1.52 -24.25 -14.61
CA LYS A 446 -2.81 -24.94 -14.50
C LYS A 446 -3.94 -24.30 -15.31
N VAL A 447 -3.78 -23.05 -15.74
CA VAL A 447 -4.79 -22.32 -16.51
C VAL A 447 -4.53 -22.46 -18.02
N LEU A 448 -3.29 -22.75 -18.41
CA LEU A 448 -2.91 -22.85 -19.81
C LEU A 448 -3.29 -24.19 -20.43
N PRO A 449 -3.67 -24.20 -21.72
CA PRO A 449 -3.76 -25.42 -22.50
C PRO A 449 -2.42 -26.17 -22.51
N PRO A 450 -2.42 -27.52 -22.43
CA PRO A 450 -1.19 -28.31 -22.41
C PRO A 450 -0.27 -28.06 -23.62
N SER A 451 -0.84 -27.76 -24.79
CA SER A 451 -0.09 -27.48 -26.03
C SER A 451 0.84 -26.27 -25.92
N LEU A 452 0.43 -25.22 -25.19
CA LEU A 452 1.20 -23.98 -25.07
C LEU A 452 2.26 -24.03 -23.97
N SER A 453 2.16 -24.98 -23.04
CA SER A 453 3.13 -25.13 -21.96
C SER A 453 4.54 -25.52 -22.45
N LYS A 454 4.61 -26.21 -23.59
CA LYS A 454 5.85 -26.69 -24.21
C LYS A 454 6.31 -25.83 -25.40
N LYS A 455 5.60 -24.74 -25.70
CA LYS A 455 5.95 -23.84 -26.81
C LYS A 455 7.31 -23.19 -26.52
N ARG A 456 8.22 -23.27 -27.50
CA ARG A 456 9.51 -22.58 -27.50
C ARG A 456 9.35 -21.22 -28.17
N VAL A 457 9.83 -20.16 -27.53
CA VAL A 457 9.71 -18.79 -28.02
C VAL A 457 11.10 -18.14 -28.03
N LEU A 458 11.35 -17.33 -29.05
CA LEU A 458 12.59 -16.57 -29.17
C LEU A 458 12.67 -15.54 -28.03
N ARG A 459 13.78 -15.54 -27.29
CA ARG A 459 14.02 -14.56 -26.23
C ARG A 459 14.24 -13.19 -26.84
N VAL A 460 13.44 -12.19 -26.45
CA VAL A 460 13.67 -10.79 -26.82
C VAL A 460 14.72 -10.22 -25.87
N VAL A 461 15.98 -10.12 -26.34
CA VAL A 461 17.12 -9.56 -25.60
C VAL A 461 17.57 -8.26 -26.28
N PRO A 462 18.01 -7.22 -25.54
CA PRO A 462 18.73 -6.11 -26.15
C PRO A 462 19.97 -6.60 -26.92
N PRO A 463 20.37 -5.92 -28.02
CA PRO A 463 21.37 -6.40 -28.98
C PRO A 463 22.73 -6.80 -28.40
N SER A 464 23.08 -6.30 -27.21
CA SER A 464 24.39 -6.51 -26.58
C SER A 464 24.61 -7.89 -25.96
N GLN A 465 23.61 -8.77 -25.93
CA GLN A 465 23.70 -10.11 -25.30
C GLN A 465 23.16 -11.26 -26.18
N ALA A 466 22.98 -11.02 -27.49
CA ALA A 466 22.56 -12.08 -28.40
C ALA A 466 23.69 -13.10 -28.59
N LEU A 467 23.48 -14.34 -28.12
CA LEU A 467 24.33 -15.47 -28.47
C LEU A 467 24.11 -15.80 -29.95
N GLN A 468 25.22 -15.99 -30.66
CA GLN A 468 25.28 -16.14 -32.10
C GLN A 468 24.83 -17.56 -32.50
N GLY A 469 23.57 -17.68 -32.94
CA GLY A 469 22.98 -18.92 -33.43
C GLY A 469 21.44 -18.90 -33.40
N ASP A 470 20.80 -18.88 -34.58
CA ASP A 470 19.35 -18.65 -34.75
C ASP A 470 18.42 -19.68 -34.08
N ASN A 471 18.94 -20.84 -33.67
CA ASN A 471 18.18 -21.89 -32.99
C ASN A 471 18.43 -21.99 -31.47
N GLU A 472 19.48 -21.37 -30.94
CA GLU A 472 19.84 -21.47 -29.51
C GLU A 472 19.07 -20.47 -28.61
N ASN A 473 18.40 -19.48 -29.21
CA ASN A 473 17.69 -18.43 -28.48
C ASN A 473 16.19 -18.74 -28.25
N LYS A 474 15.67 -19.88 -28.74
CA LYS A 474 14.28 -20.30 -28.53
C LYS A 474 14.13 -21.15 -27.26
N LEU A 475 13.71 -20.49 -26.19
CA LEU A 475 13.55 -21.09 -24.88
C LEU A 475 12.09 -21.47 -24.62
N THR A 476 11.89 -22.57 -23.90
CA THR A 476 10.61 -22.82 -23.23
C THR A 476 10.46 -21.88 -22.04
N ALA A 477 9.22 -21.63 -21.60
CA ALA A 477 8.99 -20.82 -20.41
C ALA A 477 9.68 -21.38 -19.15
N HIS A 478 9.88 -22.69 -19.09
CA HIS A 478 10.59 -23.32 -17.97
C HIS A 478 12.09 -23.05 -18.01
N GLU A 479 12.73 -23.19 -19.18
CA GLU A 479 14.14 -22.86 -19.38
C GLU A 479 14.39 -21.36 -19.11
N LEU A 480 13.53 -20.48 -19.60
CA LEU A 480 13.60 -19.04 -19.33
C LEU A 480 13.48 -18.74 -17.83
N PHE A 481 12.55 -19.39 -17.13
CA PHE A 481 12.34 -19.20 -15.70
C PHE A 481 13.60 -19.58 -14.91
N GLN A 482 14.20 -20.73 -15.19
CA GLN A 482 15.44 -21.17 -14.53
C GLN A 482 16.59 -20.19 -14.78
N MET A 483 16.71 -19.68 -16.00
CA MET A 483 17.79 -18.76 -16.36
C MET A 483 17.68 -17.42 -15.63
N GLU A 484 16.51 -16.78 -15.64
CA GLU A 484 16.33 -15.47 -15.00
C GLU A 484 16.33 -15.55 -13.47
N HIS A 485 15.79 -16.63 -12.90
CA HIS A 485 15.73 -16.82 -11.44
C HIS A 485 17.01 -17.48 -10.87
N LYS A 486 18.08 -17.64 -11.66
CA LYS A 486 19.36 -18.25 -11.21
C LYS A 486 19.98 -17.50 -10.03
N LYS A 487 19.95 -16.16 -10.06
CA LYS A 487 20.46 -15.32 -8.97
C LYS A 487 19.66 -15.51 -7.68
N GLN A 488 18.32 -15.51 -7.77
CA GLN A 488 17.45 -15.75 -6.63
C GLN A 488 17.61 -17.16 -6.05
N LEU A 489 17.81 -18.18 -6.90
CA LEU A 489 18.10 -19.54 -6.45
C LEU A 489 19.39 -19.58 -5.64
N LYS A 490 20.48 -18.96 -6.12
CA LYS A 490 21.74 -18.93 -5.38
C LYS A 490 21.59 -18.27 -4.01
N LEU A 491 20.91 -17.12 -3.94
CA LEU A 491 20.63 -16.45 -2.67
C LEU A 491 19.77 -17.31 -1.73
N ALA A 492 18.76 -18.00 -2.28
CA ALA A 492 17.90 -18.90 -1.51
C ALA A 492 18.66 -20.14 -0.99
N GLN A 493 19.59 -20.68 -1.77
CA GLN A 493 20.48 -21.78 -1.40
C GLN A 493 21.39 -21.35 -0.24
N ASP A 494 22.12 -20.24 -0.41
CA ASP A 494 23.03 -19.70 0.59
C ASP A 494 22.30 -19.40 1.90
N TRP A 495 21.13 -18.76 1.81
CA TRP A 495 20.28 -18.49 2.97
C TRP A 495 19.84 -19.78 3.66
N SER A 496 19.31 -20.74 2.92
CA SER A 496 18.81 -22.00 3.48
C SER A 496 19.93 -22.81 4.15
N GLN A 497 21.13 -22.83 3.55
CA GLN A 497 22.29 -23.53 4.08
C GLN A 497 22.78 -22.88 5.38
N LYS A 498 22.99 -21.56 5.39
CA LYS A 498 23.43 -20.81 6.58
C LYS A 498 22.42 -20.94 7.71
N THR A 499 21.13 -20.75 7.44
CA THR A 499 20.07 -20.89 8.43
C THR A 499 20.02 -22.32 9.00
N SER A 500 20.11 -23.34 8.15
CA SER A 500 20.09 -24.73 8.59
C SER A 500 21.29 -25.09 9.47
N GLN A 501 22.50 -24.60 9.12
CA GLN A 501 23.70 -24.78 9.94
C GLN A 501 23.54 -24.13 11.32
N SER A 502 23.15 -22.85 11.37
CA SER A 502 22.96 -22.13 12.64
C SER A 502 21.87 -22.79 13.51
N CYS A 503 20.74 -23.17 12.93
CA CYS A 503 19.64 -23.80 13.67
C CYS A 503 19.98 -25.22 14.15
N SER A 504 20.78 -25.98 13.38
CA SER A 504 21.29 -27.28 13.84
C SER A 504 22.21 -27.12 15.05
N THR A 505 23.13 -26.15 15.04
CA THR A 505 24.00 -25.86 16.19
C THR A 505 23.19 -25.45 17.41
N VAL A 506 22.20 -24.57 17.24
CA VAL A 506 21.30 -24.17 18.34
C VAL A 506 20.52 -25.35 18.89
N ALA A 507 19.97 -26.23 18.03
CA ALA A 507 19.25 -27.43 18.47
C ALA A 507 20.15 -28.35 19.31
N ILE A 508 21.40 -28.57 18.87
CA ILE A 508 22.36 -29.39 19.61
C ILE A 508 22.69 -28.74 20.96
N LEU A 509 23.00 -27.44 20.99
CA LEU A 509 23.29 -26.70 22.23
C LEU A 509 22.13 -26.76 23.23
N VAL A 510 20.89 -26.53 22.76
CA VAL A 510 19.69 -26.63 23.59
C VAL A 510 19.52 -28.05 24.13
N THR A 511 19.75 -29.07 23.29
CA THR A 511 19.71 -30.48 23.73
C THR A 511 20.75 -30.75 24.82
N THR A 512 21.97 -30.23 24.70
CA THR A 512 23.02 -30.39 25.71
C THR A 512 22.60 -29.76 27.04
N VAL A 513 22.05 -28.54 27.01
CA VAL A 513 21.57 -27.85 28.23
C VAL A 513 20.43 -28.62 28.90
N ILE A 514 19.43 -29.08 28.14
CA ILE A 514 18.31 -29.85 28.70
C ILE A 514 18.79 -31.20 29.23
N TYR A 515 19.70 -31.87 28.51
CA TYR A 515 20.31 -33.11 28.95
C TYR A 515 21.03 -32.92 30.29
N THR A 516 21.83 -31.86 30.45
CA THR A 516 22.46 -31.56 31.74
C THR A 516 21.43 -31.30 32.84
N ALA A 517 20.36 -30.55 32.55
CA ALA A 517 19.30 -30.24 33.49
C ALA A 517 18.55 -31.51 33.97
N ALA A 518 18.36 -32.50 33.09
CA ALA A 518 17.69 -33.76 33.41
C ALA A 518 18.49 -34.61 34.41
N TYR A 519 19.83 -34.58 34.36
CA TYR A 519 20.68 -35.31 35.31
C TYR A 519 20.98 -34.52 36.59
N THR A 520 20.89 -33.19 36.56
CA THR A 520 20.95 -32.36 37.76
C THR A 520 19.56 -32.26 38.40
N ILE A 521 19.12 -33.35 39.05
CA ILE A 521 17.77 -33.45 39.63
C ILE A 521 17.51 -32.27 40.58
N PRO A 522 16.50 -31.40 40.31
CA PRO A 522 16.16 -30.31 41.19
C PRO A 522 15.66 -30.87 42.53
N GLY A 523 16.38 -30.56 43.61
CA GLY A 523 16.12 -31.10 44.95
C GLY A 523 17.12 -32.13 45.46
N GLY A 524 17.99 -32.68 44.59
CA GLY A 524 18.95 -33.72 44.93
C GLY A 524 18.40 -35.15 44.84
N SER A 525 19.27 -36.12 45.10
CA SER A 525 18.94 -37.55 45.12
C SER A 525 19.19 -38.13 46.52
N ASP A 526 18.25 -38.93 47.02
CA ASP A 526 18.48 -39.75 48.21
C ASP A 526 19.40 -40.95 47.88
N VAL A 527 20.06 -41.55 48.87
CA VAL A 527 20.83 -42.80 48.70
C VAL A 527 19.82 -43.96 48.63
N PRO A 528 19.26 -44.25 47.45
CA PRO A 528 19.83 -45.17 46.44
C PRO A 528 19.74 -44.63 44.99
N GLY A 529 19.60 -43.32 44.81
CA GLY A 529 19.52 -42.62 43.51
C GLY A 529 18.13 -42.12 43.11
N SER A 530 17.13 -42.20 44.00
CA SER A 530 15.78 -41.70 43.75
C SER A 530 15.67 -40.18 43.98
N ALA A 531 14.94 -39.49 43.10
CA ALA A 531 14.68 -38.06 43.25
C ALA A 531 13.81 -37.76 44.48
N ILE A 532 14.25 -36.84 45.33
CA ILE A 532 13.57 -36.47 46.60
C ILE A 532 12.11 -36.02 46.36
N PHE A 533 11.82 -35.43 45.19
CA PHE A 533 10.49 -34.95 44.83
C PHE A 533 9.66 -35.91 43.96
N HIS A 534 9.97 -37.21 43.91
CA HIS A 534 9.29 -38.18 43.03
C HIS A 534 7.76 -38.24 43.19
N HIS A 535 7.22 -37.94 44.37
CA HIS A 535 5.76 -37.93 44.62
C HIS A 535 5.04 -36.63 44.23
N ASN A 536 5.78 -35.59 43.85
CA ASN A 536 5.18 -34.31 43.47
C ASN A 536 4.74 -34.31 41.99
N ARG A 537 3.46 -33.99 41.74
CA ARG A 537 2.91 -33.87 40.37
C ARG A 537 3.68 -32.87 39.50
N PHE A 538 4.26 -31.82 40.10
CA PHE A 538 5.06 -30.83 39.37
C PHE A 538 6.43 -31.39 38.93
N PHE A 539 7.03 -32.30 39.71
CA PHE A 539 8.28 -32.96 39.36
C PHE A 539 8.08 -34.01 38.24
N LEU A 540 6.95 -34.73 38.28
CA LEU A 540 6.56 -35.61 37.17
C LEU A 540 6.28 -34.83 35.87
N ALA A 541 5.64 -33.66 35.98
CA ALA A 541 5.43 -32.79 34.82
C ALA A 541 6.76 -32.24 34.25
N PHE A 542 7.70 -31.86 35.13
CA PHE A 542 9.05 -31.43 34.76
C PHE A 542 9.80 -32.50 33.93
N THR A 543 9.90 -33.72 34.45
CA THR A 543 10.61 -34.82 33.77
C THR A 543 9.97 -35.19 32.41
N ALA A 544 8.63 -35.17 32.32
CA ALA A 544 7.93 -35.41 31.06
C ALA A 544 8.18 -34.29 30.03
N LEU A 545 8.17 -33.02 30.45
CA LEU A 545 8.41 -31.86 29.58
C LEU A 545 9.84 -31.83 29.06
N ASP A 546 10.83 -32.15 29.90
CA ASP A 546 12.25 -32.22 29.49
C ASP A 546 12.51 -33.34 28.49
N LEU A 547 11.88 -34.51 28.67
CA LEU A 547 11.99 -35.60 27.70
C LEU A 547 11.41 -35.20 26.33
N ILE A 548 10.23 -34.56 26.32
CA ILE A 548 9.62 -34.04 25.08
C ILE A 548 10.53 -32.99 24.45
N ALA A 549 11.16 -32.13 25.24
CA ALA A 549 12.08 -31.10 24.78
C ALA A 549 13.33 -31.70 24.11
N ILE A 550 13.97 -32.71 24.72
CA ILE A 550 15.13 -33.41 24.14
C ILE A 550 14.77 -34.09 22.83
N VAL A 551 13.69 -34.88 22.81
CA VAL A 551 13.27 -35.63 21.60
C VAL A 551 12.93 -34.67 20.46
N SER A 552 12.19 -33.59 20.75
CA SER A 552 11.84 -32.58 19.74
C SER A 552 13.08 -31.84 19.21
N SER A 553 14.03 -31.49 20.09
CA SER A 553 15.26 -30.78 19.70
C SER A 553 16.17 -31.64 18.83
N LEU A 554 16.38 -32.91 19.20
CA LEU A 554 17.19 -33.85 18.42
C LEU A 554 16.56 -34.13 17.05
N THR A 555 15.23 -34.31 17.02
CA THR A 555 14.49 -34.48 15.76
C THR A 555 14.62 -33.24 14.87
N SER A 556 14.64 -32.04 15.46
CA SER A 556 14.87 -30.80 14.72
C SER A 556 16.28 -30.72 14.13
N ALA A 557 17.31 -31.08 14.91
CA ALA A 557 18.69 -31.13 14.43
C ALA A 557 18.84 -32.06 13.21
N VAL A 558 18.24 -33.25 13.27
CA VAL A 558 18.21 -34.21 12.14
C VAL A 558 17.52 -33.61 10.91
N MET A 559 16.41 -32.87 11.10
CA MET A 559 15.72 -32.20 10.00
C MET A 559 16.59 -31.14 9.31
N PHE A 560 17.34 -30.33 10.08
CA PHE A 560 18.27 -29.33 9.53
C PHE A 560 19.48 -29.97 8.84
N LEU A 561 20.06 -31.02 9.41
CA LEU A 561 21.11 -31.81 8.74
C LEU A 561 20.61 -32.45 7.44
N SER A 562 19.35 -32.88 7.40
CA SER A 562 18.71 -33.39 6.19
C SER A 562 18.59 -32.32 5.09
N ILE A 563 18.52 -31.03 5.42
CA ILE A 563 18.50 -29.95 4.43
C ILE A 563 19.89 -29.78 3.80
N LEU A 564 20.94 -29.83 4.62
CA LEU A 564 22.33 -29.67 4.15
C LEU A 564 22.80 -30.79 3.22
N THR A 565 22.19 -31.97 3.34
CA THR A 565 22.48 -33.16 2.52
C THR A 565 21.59 -33.29 1.28
N THR A 566 20.59 -32.42 1.10
CA THR A 566 19.68 -32.49 -0.06
C THR A 566 20.25 -31.72 -1.25
N PRO A 567 20.30 -32.29 -2.47
CA PRO A 567 20.69 -31.54 -3.67
C PRO A 567 19.66 -30.43 -3.96
N PHE A 568 20.13 -29.18 -4.08
CA PHE A 568 19.29 -27.98 -4.23
C PHE A 568 18.81 -27.76 -5.68
N GLU A 569 18.08 -28.73 -6.23
CA GLU A 569 17.43 -28.62 -7.54
C GLU A 569 16.11 -27.80 -7.46
N TYR A 570 15.77 -27.05 -8.52
CA TYR A 570 14.59 -26.19 -8.61
C TYR A 570 13.27 -26.90 -8.25
N GLU A 571 13.06 -28.14 -8.71
CA GLU A 571 11.81 -28.87 -8.47
C GLU A 571 11.63 -29.27 -7.00
N LYS A 572 12.73 -29.65 -6.34
CA LYS A 572 12.76 -30.03 -4.93
C LYS A 572 12.62 -28.80 -4.02
N PHE A 573 13.15 -27.65 -4.43
CA PHE A 573 13.09 -26.40 -3.67
C PHE A 573 11.66 -25.94 -3.36
N HIS A 574 10.69 -26.16 -4.26
CA HIS A 574 9.31 -25.74 -4.00
C HIS A 574 8.60 -26.56 -2.91
N GLN A 575 8.92 -27.85 -2.75
CA GLN A 575 8.16 -28.76 -1.89
C GLN A 575 8.94 -29.32 -0.70
N SER A 576 10.14 -29.86 -0.91
CA SER A 576 10.82 -30.63 0.14
C SER A 576 11.54 -29.72 1.14
N ILE A 577 12.31 -28.75 0.66
CA ILE A 577 13.15 -27.89 1.51
C ILE A 577 12.29 -27.05 2.48
N PRO A 578 11.25 -26.31 2.04
CA PRO A 578 10.44 -25.51 2.95
C PRO A 578 9.66 -26.34 3.96
N ARG A 579 9.24 -27.57 3.60
CA ARG A 579 8.56 -28.48 4.53
C ARG A 579 9.52 -28.93 5.64
N LYS A 580 10.70 -29.41 5.26
CA LYS A 580 11.76 -29.79 6.22
C LYS A 580 12.14 -28.60 7.12
N LEU A 581 12.35 -27.43 6.53
CA LEU A 581 12.69 -26.20 7.24
C LEU A 581 11.58 -25.79 8.22
N SER A 582 10.32 -25.80 7.77
CA SER A 582 9.18 -25.47 8.63
C SER A 582 9.02 -26.44 9.79
N LEU A 583 9.19 -27.75 9.55
CA LEU A 583 9.08 -28.78 10.57
C LEU A 583 10.23 -28.71 11.57
N GLY A 584 11.46 -28.41 11.12
CA GLY A 584 12.59 -28.14 12.00
C GLY A 584 12.32 -26.95 12.93
N PHE A 585 11.86 -25.82 12.39
CA PHE A 585 11.47 -24.66 13.20
C PHE A 585 10.33 -24.98 14.17
N ALA A 586 9.32 -25.74 13.75
CA ALA A 586 8.21 -26.19 14.60
C ALA A 586 8.71 -26.86 15.88
N LEU A 587 9.62 -27.80 15.69
CA LEU A 587 10.15 -28.64 16.75
C LEU A 587 11.07 -27.82 17.65
N LEU A 588 11.88 -26.92 17.10
CA LEU A 588 12.68 -25.97 17.91
C LEU A 588 11.81 -25.05 18.77
N PHE A 589 10.71 -24.53 18.21
CA PHE A 589 9.78 -23.71 18.98
C PHE A 589 9.06 -24.52 20.05
N LEU A 590 8.68 -25.77 19.74
CA LEU A 590 8.12 -26.69 20.71
C LEU A 590 9.12 -26.94 21.85
N THR A 591 10.38 -27.22 21.54
CA THR A 591 11.47 -27.36 22.52
C THR A 591 11.55 -26.14 23.43
N ALA A 592 11.65 -24.93 22.86
CA ALA A 592 11.74 -23.70 23.64
C ALA A 592 10.53 -23.49 24.57
N MET A 593 9.32 -23.79 24.11
CA MET A 593 8.11 -23.72 24.93
C MET A 593 8.12 -24.76 26.05
N THR A 594 8.51 -26.00 25.76
CA THR A 594 8.58 -27.07 26.76
C THR A 594 9.67 -26.81 27.81
N THR A 595 10.82 -26.24 27.43
CA THR A 595 11.87 -25.87 28.40
C THR A 595 11.45 -24.72 29.30
N MET A 596 10.75 -23.73 28.75
CA MET A 596 10.20 -22.62 29.55
C MET A 596 9.15 -23.11 30.55
N LEU A 597 8.28 -24.04 30.13
CA LEU A 597 7.28 -24.64 31.01
C LEU A 597 7.92 -25.56 32.06
N SER A 598 8.94 -26.31 31.67
CA SER A 598 9.75 -27.15 32.56
C SER A 598 10.39 -26.30 33.67
N PHE A 599 11.03 -25.19 33.30
CA PHE A 599 11.58 -24.23 34.26
C PHE A 599 10.50 -23.70 35.23
N ALA A 600 9.32 -23.32 34.73
CA ALA A 600 8.22 -22.91 35.59
C ALA A 600 7.80 -24.02 36.58
N CYS A 601 7.67 -25.27 36.11
CA CYS A 601 7.36 -26.43 36.94
C CYS A 601 8.39 -26.67 38.05
N THR A 602 9.68 -26.38 37.83
CA THR A 602 10.71 -26.47 38.90
C THR A 602 10.61 -25.37 39.94
N LEU A 603 10.17 -24.16 39.56
CA LEU A 603 10.06 -23.02 40.47
C LEU A 603 8.82 -23.07 41.37
N PHE A 604 7.71 -23.63 40.90
CA PHE A 604 6.44 -23.70 41.66
C PHE A 604 6.58 -24.39 43.04
N PRO A 605 7.24 -25.56 43.16
CA PRO A 605 7.52 -26.19 44.45
C PRO A 605 8.43 -25.36 45.37
N ILE A 606 9.43 -24.66 44.81
CA ILE A 606 10.39 -23.82 45.56
C ILE A 606 9.70 -22.57 46.13
N ILE A 607 8.80 -21.97 45.35
CA ILE A 607 8.04 -20.77 45.70
C ILE A 607 7.10 -21.01 46.89
N ARG A 608 6.48 -22.20 46.99
CA ARG A 608 5.56 -22.54 48.08
C ARG A 608 6.19 -22.50 49.48
N TYR A 609 7.52 -22.43 49.59
CA TYR A 609 8.26 -22.44 50.85
C TYR A 609 8.89 -21.09 51.25
N LYS A 610 8.79 -19.99 50.46
CA LYS A 610 9.45 -18.69 50.76
C LYS A 610 8.49 -17.48 50.82
N LYS A 611 8.91 -16.41 51.52
CA LYS A 611 8.17 -15.14 51.77
C LYS A 611 7.61 -14.49 50.49
N GLU A 612 6.50 -13.75 50.64
CA GLU A 612 5.67 -13.21 49.53
C GLU A 612 6.41 -12.31 48.51
N LEU A 613 7.34 -11.47 48.96
CA LEU A 613 8.07 -10.53 48.07
C LEU A 613 9.05 -11.21 47.12
N THR A 614 9.78 -12.22 47.61
CA THR A 614 10.71 -13.01 46.77
C THR A 614 9.97 -13.88 45.75
N THR A 615 8.77 -14.32 46.11
CA THR A 615 7.87 -15.10 45.25
C THR A 615 7.37 -14.28 44.05
N GLY A 616 7.01 -13.01 44.28
CA GLY A 616 6.61 -12.09 43.21
C GLY A 616 7.74 -11.82 42.20
N LEU A 617 8.95 -11.54 42.69
CA LEU A 617 10.12 -11.26 41.83
C LEU A 617 10.56 -12.46 40.97
N ILE A 618 10.59 -13.66 41.56
CA ILE A 618 10.94 -14.90 40.85
C ILE A 618 9.88 -15.24 39.79
N SER A 619 8.60 -15.01 40.11
CA SER A 619 7.50 -15.21 39.16
C SER A 619 7.62 -14.25 37.97
N ILE A 620 7.84 -12.95 38.22
CA ILE A 620 8.03 -11.96 37.14
C ILE A 620 9.25 -12.32 36.28
N ALA A 621 10.37 -12.72 36.90
CA ALA A 621 11.58 -13.12 36.17
C ALA A 621 11.38 -14.39 35.32
N ALA A 622 10.54 -15.34 35.76
CA ALA A 622 10.24 -16.57 35.02
C ALA A 622 9.26 -16.34 33.85
N PHE A 623 8.24 -15.48 34.04
CA PHE A 623 7.22 -15.24 33.02
C PHE A 623 7.59 -14.15 32.00
N LEU A 624 8.53 -13.25 32.32
CA LEU A 624 8.95 -12.19 31.41
C LEU A 624 9.58 -12.74 30.11
N PRO A 625 10.54 -13.68 30.14
CA PRO A 625 11.08 -14.27 28.90
C PRO A 625 10.03 -15.02 28.09
N VAL A 626 9.08 -15.70 28.76
CA VAL A 626 7.98 -16.44 28.11
C VAL A 626 7.03 -15.50 27.37
N THR A 627 6.66 -14.39 28.01
CA THR A 627 5.77 -13.39 27.42
C THR A 627 6.44 -12.63 26.27
N VAL A 628 7.72 -12.25 26.42
CA VAL A 628 8.50 -11.63 25.34
C VAL A 628 8.67 -12.59 24.15
N PHE A 629 8.99 -13.86 24.40
CA PHE A 629 9.12 -14.87 23.35
C PHE A 629 7.79 -15.11 22.62
N ALA A 630 6.70 -15.27 23.36
CA ALA A 630 5.37 -15.44 22.80
C ALA A 630 4.96 -14.25 21.93
N LEU A 631 5.23 -13.01 22.37
CA LEU A 631 4.93 -11.80 21.60
C LEU A 631 5.80 -11.65 20.34
N MET A 632 7.11 -11.90 20.44
CA MET A 632 8.03 -11.80 19.31
C MET A 632 7.77 -12.88 18.25
N GLN A 633 7.44 -14.10 18.67
CA GLN A 633 7.24 -15.24 17.76
C GLN A 633 5.78 -15.43 17.35
N PHE A 634 4.83 -14.66 17.89
CA PHE A 634 3.40 -14.76 17.56
C PHE A 634 3.11 -14.71 16.04
N PRO A 635 3.71 -13.80 15.24
CA PRO A 635 3.46 -13.77 13.79
C PRO A 635 3.97 -15.03 13.08
N LEU A 636 5.10 -15.57 13.53
CA LEU A 636 5.71 -16.80 13.00
C LEU A 636 4.88 -18.02 13.40
N TYR A 637 4.38 -18.10 14.64
CA TYR A 637 3.56 -19.19 15.14
C TYR A 637 2.22 -19.31 14.39
N VAL A 638 1.56 -18.19 14.09
CA VAL A 638 0.30 -18.21 13.32
C VAL A 638 0.54 -18.56 11.85
N SER A 639 1.61 -18.03 11.23
CA SER A 639 2.04 -18.44 9.89
C SER A 639 2.35 -19.95 9.84
N PHE A 640 3.00 -20.44 10.89
CA PHE A 640 3.35 -21.84 11.06
C PHE A 640 2.12 -22.75 11.26
N LEU A 641 1.16 -22.38 12.11
CA LEU A 641 -0.13 -23.06 12.29
C LEU A 641 -0.91 -23.18 10.98
N SER A 642 -0.87 -22.15 10.12
CA SER A 642 -1.49 -22.22 8.79
C SER A 642 -0.82 -23.27 7.89
N THR A 643 0.52 -23.36 7.94
CA THR A 643 1.30 -24.35 7.21
C THR A 643 1.09 -25.76 7.77
N MET A 644 0.96 -25.90 9.09
CA MET A 644 0.60 -27.16 9.75
C MET A 644 -0.81 -27.59 9.43
N LYS A 645 -1.79 -26.69 9.32
CA LYS A 645 -3.14 -27.03 8.85
C LYS A 645 -3.10 -27.60 7.43
N ASP A 646 -2.31 -27.01 6.53
CA ASP A 646 -2.13 -27.55 5.18
C ASP A 646 -1.41 -28.91 5.20
N PHE A 647 -0.39 -29.07 6.05
CA PHE A 647 0.29 -30.35 6.25
C PHE A 647 -0.64 -31.43 6.81
N PHE A 648 -1.39 -31.15 7.87
CA PHE A 648 -2.38 -32.06 8.45
C PHE A 648 -3.51 -32.36 7.47
N LYS A 649 -3.92 -31.41 6.63
CA LYS A 649 -4.92 -31.63 5.58
C LYS A 649 -4.40 -32.59 4.51
N GLU A 650 -3.13 -32.47 4.13
CA GLU A 650 -2.50 -33.37 3.17
C GLU A 650 -2.18 -34.74 3.79
N ALA A 651 -1.71 -34.78 5.03
CA ALA A 651 -1.48 -35.99 5.82
C ALA A 651 -2.78 -36.75 6.09
N ARG A 652 -3.90 -36.04 6.31
CA ARG A 652 -5.23 -36.63 6.45
C ARG A 652 -5.73 -37.22 5.13
N LYS A 653 -5.44 -36.59 3.99
CA LYS A 653 -5.74 -37.17 2.67
C LYS A 653 -4.93 -38.44 2.42
N SER A 654 -3.65 -38.47 2.78
CA SER A 654 -2.82 -39.67 2.64
C SER A 654 -3.21 -40.77 3.64
N LEU A 655 -3.59 -40.42 4.87
CA LEU A 655 -4.11 -41.39 5.86
C LEU A 655 -5.44 -41.99 5.40
N ASN A 656 -6.36 -41.17 4.87
CA ASN A 656 -7.63 -41.64 4.34
C ASN A 656 -7.45 -42.56 3.12
N TRP A 657 -6.37 -42.38 2.35
CA TRP A 657 -6.03 -43.27 1.23
C TRP A 657 -5.45 -44.61 1.72
N CYS A 658 -4.54 -44.59 2.71
CA CYS A 658 -4.01 -45.81 3.35
C CYS A 658 -5.06 -46.63 4.11
N CYS A 659 -6.08 -46.00 4.70
CA CYS A 659 -7.15 -46.71 5.40
C CYS A 659 -8.23 -47.31 4.48
N SER A 660 -8.17 -47.06 3.16
CA SER A 660 -9.25 -47.42 2.23
C SER A 660 -9.27 -48.85 1.66
N PRO A 661 -8.23 -49.72 1.76
CA PRO A 661 -8.39 -51.12 1.34
C PRO A 661 -8.72 -52.11 2.48
N PHE A 662 -8.44 -51.81 3.74
CA PHE A 662 -8.45 -52.87 4.78
C PHE A 662 -9.80 -53.10 5.49
N TRP A 663 -10.73 -52.14 5.44
CA TRP A 663 -12.00 -52.25 6.18
C TRP A 663 -13.21 -52.69 5.32
N CYS A 664 -13.06 -52.82 4.00
CA CYS A 664 -14.20 -53.11 3.12
C CYS A 664 -14.44 -54.61 2.84
N GLN A 665 -13.52 -55.53 3.18
CA GLN A 665 -13.69 -56.97 2.89
C GLN A 665 -14.33 -57.77 4.04
N ARG A 666 -14.25 -57.31 5.30
CA ARG A 666 -14.83 -58.05 6.45
C ARG A 666 -16.32 -57.80 6.67
N CYS A 667 -16.87 -56.66 6.26
CA CYS A 667 -18.31 -56.36 6.41
C CYS A 667 -19.21 -56.98 5.32
N ARG A 668 -18.66 -57.48 4.21
CA ARG A 668 -19.45 -58.09 3.12
C ARG A 668 -19.79 -59.57 3.36
N LYS A 669 -19.01 -60.30 4.18
CA LYS A 669 -19.29 -61.72 4.54
C LYS A 669 -20.31 -61.90 5.67
N GLY A 670 -20.65 -60.83 6.42
CA GLY A 670 -21.65 -60.89 7.50
C GLY A 670 -23.10 -60.66 7.06
N LYS A 671 -23.33 -60.05 5.88
CA LYS A 671 -24.69 -59.73 5.39
C LYS A 671 -25.32 -60.79 4.48
N THR A 672 -24.54 -61.71 3.91
CA THR A 672 -25.07 -62.82 3.09
C THR A 672 -25.61 -63.99 3.91
N ARG A 673 -25.16 -64.19 5.15
CA ARG A 673 -25.66 -65.28 6.02
C ARG A 673 -27.03 -65.01 6.69
N ARG A 674 -27.52 -63.76 6.69
CA ARG A 674 -28.84 -63.41 7.26
C ARG A 674 -30.00 -63.46 6.28
N ARG A 675 -29.76 -63.70 4.98
CA ARG A 675 -30.81 -63.77 3.94
C ARG A 675 -31.23 -65.18 3.52
N GLN A 676 -30.66 -66.25 4.10
CA GLN A 676 -31.01 -67.65 3.84
C GLN A 676 -31.75 -68.35 5.01
N ARG A 677 -32.27 -67.60 5.98
CA ARG A 677 -33.12 -68.13 7.08
C ARG A 677 -34.53 -67.54 7.11
N ALA A 678 -34.97 -66.99 5.98
CA ALA A 678 -36.34 -66.50 5.81
C ALA A 678 -36.83 -66.88 4.41
N VAL A 679 -36.91 -68.20 4.18
CA VAL A 679 -37.90 -68.89 3.33
C VAL A 679 -38.11 -70.25 3.98
#